data_AF-A0A8X8KP75-F1
#
_entry.id   AF-A0A8X8KP75-F1
#
_cell.length_a   1.000
_cell.length_b   1.000
_cell.length_c   1.000
_cell.angle_alpha   90.00
_cell.angle_beta   90.00
_cell.angle_gamma   90.00
#
_symmetry.space_group_name_H-M   'P 1'
#
loop_
_entity.id
_entity.type
_entity.pdbx_description
1 polymer ?
#
loop_
_entity_poly.entity_id
_entity_poly.type
_entity_poly.pdbx_seq_one_letter_code
_entity_poly.pdbx_strand_id
1 'polypeptide(L)'
;MKVLCLGGGPAGLYFAISMKLRDPSHDVTVLERNRANDTFGWGVVLSDEALARMQKNDPASTNAIRDHFAYWDDIAVVRDGVRTVSGGHGFAGIGRKQMLILLQARARELGVDLRFEAEFRSAEEYRQEYDIVVATDGLNSVVRREYEHVFQPEIDMRRCKFVWLGTHQKFDDAFTFIFEKTEHGWVWAHVYQFDANTATFIVECLPETWDRWGFAAMSKEETVETCRKIFERHLGGHDLMSNAAHLRGSAVWMNFPRVICQQWYHENVVLMGDAAATSHFSIGSGSRLAFDSAIALAEYLHSEPTIQDAFARYQDERRVEVLRTQSAARNSLEWFEEVERYLDMPAPQFAYSLLTRSQRISHENLRLRDAAWLRGAEDWFAAQAGGEPGRAPMFAPFRLRDMRLKNRVVVSPMAQYKAVDGCPTDWHFVHYAERAKGGAGLVYTEMTCVSPEGRITPGCPGLYAPEHEAAWKRLVDFTHRETQAKICCQIGHSGRKGSTQLGWETMDAPLASGNWPLLSASALPWSSGNAVPKAMDRADMDRVTAEFVAAAEMAERAGFDMIELHAAHGYLVSSFISPLSNNRTDAYGGSLENRMRWPLEVLHAMRAVWPAHKPMSVRISATDWAGDDGVTPAEAVEIAAMFHAAGADIIDVSAGQTSTNARPVYGRMFQTPFSDRIRNEAGIATMAVGNIFEADHVNSILMAGRADLVCLARPHLANPYWTLHAALQLGDSGTDWPLPYLAGRDQAQRLAQPRAEVLRA
;
A
#
# COMPACT_ATOMS: atom_id res chain seq x y z
N MET A 1 15.25 24.31 -34.87
CA MET A 1 15.40 24.66 -33.43
C MET A 1 16.82 24.41 -32.98
N LYS A 2 17.33 25.29 -32.13
CA LYS A 2 18.61 25.20 -31.43
C LYS A 2 18.36 24.77 -29.99
N VAL A 3 18.83 23.57 -29.62
CA VAL A 3 18.46 22.87 -28.39
C VAL A 3 19.72 22.54 -27.58
N LEU A 4 19.69 22.81 -26.28
CA LEU A 4 20.76 22.45 -25.34
C LEU A 4 20.25 21.44 -24.33
N CYS A 5 20.92 20.29 -24.20
CA CYS A 5 20.71 19.34 -23.12
C CYS A 5 21.83 19.50 -22.09
N LEU A 6 21.46 19.86 -20.86
CA LEU A 6 22.37 19.95 -19.73
C LEU A 6 22.38 18.59 -19.02
N GLY A 7 23.29 17.69 -19.40
CA GLY A 7 23.42 16.32 -18.91
C GLY A 7 23.48 15.27 -20.03
N GLY A 8 24.48 14.38 -19.98
CA GLY A 8 24.71 13.29 -20.94
C GLY A 8 24.22 11.91 -20.47
N GLY A 9 23.27 11.88 -19.54
CA GLY A 9 22.62 10.65 -19.09
C GLY A 9 21.62 10.08 -20.11
N PRO A 10 20.91 8.99 -19.76
CA PRO A 10 19.93 8.36 -20.66
C PRO A 10 18.84 9.33 -21.15
N ALA A 11 18.39 10.26 -20.30
CA ALA A 11 17.37 11.25 -20.66
C ALA A 11 17.88 12.22 -21.74
N GLY A 12 19.02 12.88 -21.50
CA GLY A 12 19.57 13.90 -22.41
C GLY A 12 20.00 13.31 -23.75
N LEU A 13 20.73 12.19 -23.73
CA LEU A 13 21.15 11.51 -24.97
C LEU A 13 19.95 11.05 -25.80
N TYR A 14 18.96 10.42 -25.17
CA TYR A 14 17.83 9.88 -25.91
C TYR A 14 16.88 10.98 -26.40
N PHE A 15 16.72 12.08 -25.65
CA PHE A 15 15.99 13.25 -26.12
C PHE A 15 16.66 13.87 -27.34
N ALA A 16 17.99 14.04 -27.31
CA ALA A 16 18.74 14.57 -28.45
C ALA A 16 18.60 13.71 -29.72
N ILE A 17 18.68 12.38 -29.58
CA ILE A 17 18.41 11.42 -30.66
C ILE A 17 16.97 11.60 -31.17
N SER A 18 16.00 11.63 -30.26
CA SER A 18 14.57 11.73 -30.57
C SER A 18 14.22 13.02 -31.32
N MET A 19 14.89 14.13 -30.99
CA MET A 19 14.75 15.42 -31.68
C MET A 19 15.33 15.39 -33.10
N LYS A 20 16.51 14.78 -33.28
CA LYS A 20 17.14 14.64 -34.60
C LYS A 20 16.36 13.72 -35.54
N LEU A 21 15.72 12.68 -35.00
CA LEU A 21 14.91 11.75 -35.80
C LEU A 21 13.63 12.38 -36.34
N ARG A 22 13.07 13.37 -35.62
CA ARG A 22 11.86 14.09 -36.05
C ARG A 22 12.19 15.20 -37.06
N ASP A 23 13.28 15.92 -36.84
CA ASP A 23 13.79 16.90 -37.78
C ASP A 23 15.32 16.95 -37.74
N PRO A 24 16.01 16.44 -38.79
CA PRO A 24 17.47 16.45 -38.86
C PRO A 24 18.10 17.85 -38.86
N SER A 25 17.32 18.89 -39.20
CA SER A 25 17.76 20.29 -39.24
C SER A 25 17.92 20.92 -37.85
N HIS A 26 17.45 20.26 -36.79
CA HIS A 26 17.68 20.70 -35.42
C HIS A 26 19.17 20.75 -35.09
N ASP A 27 19.61 21.86 -34.50
CA ASP A 27 20.95 22.02 -33.92
C ASP A 27 20.86 21.61 -32.45
N VAL A 28 21.45 20.47 -32.09
CA VAL A 28 21.31 19.88 -30.74
C VAL A 28 22.68 19.69 -30.13
N THR A 29 22.90 20.32 -28.97
CA THR A 29 24.12 20.18 -28.15
C THR A 29 23.80 19.44 -26.85
N VAL A 30 24.67 18.53 -26.42
CA VAL A 30 24.61 17.89 -25.10
C VAL A 30 25.89 18.22 -24.33
N LEU A 31 25.76 18.80 -23.14
CA LEU A 31 26.87 19.06 -22.22
C LEU A 31 26.89 18.00 -21.11
N GLU A 32 28.03 17.34 -20.91
CA GLU A 32 28.25 16.37 -19.84
C GLU A 32 29.53 16.72 -19.07
N ARG A 33 29.40 16.83 -17.74
CA ARG A 33 30.52 17.16 -16.85
C ARG A 33 31.54 16.03 -16.73
N ASN A 34 31.10 14.78 -16.86
CA ASN A 34 31.96 13.61 -16.72
C ASN A 34 32.57 13.20 -18.06
N ARG A 35 33.51 12.25 -18.02
CA ARG A 35 34.01 11.61 -19.24
C ARG A 35 32.93 10.72 -19.84
N ALA A 36 33.02 10.50 -21.15
CA ALA A 36 32.05 9.71 -21.91
C ALA A 36 31.81 8.29 -21.37
N ASN A 37 32.79 7.72 -20.67
CA ASN A 37 32.78 6.36 -20.14
C ASN A 37 32.70 6.29 -18.60
N ASP A 38 32.57 7.43 -17.92
CA ASP A 38 32.36 7.50 -16.48
C ASP A 38 30.88 7.25 -16.18
N THR A 39 30.60 6.23 -15.37
CA THR A 39 29.23 5.94 -14.95
C THR A 39 29.20 5.50 -13.49
N PHE A 40 28.06 5.77 -12.85
CA PHE A 40 27.76 5.31 -11.51
C PHE A 40 26.77 4.14 -11.58
N GLY A 41 27.10 3.03 -10.92
CA GLY A 41 26.33 1.80 -10.96
C GLY A 41 26.68 0.87 -12.13
N TRP A 42 26.11 -0.32 -12.13
CA TRP A 42 26.47 -1.40 -13.04
C TRP A 42 25.41 -1.63 -14.13
N GLY A 43 24.57 -2.66 -14.00
CA GLY A 43 23.47 -2.94 -14.93
C GLY A 43 22.24 -2.07 -14.70
N VAL A 44 21.41 -1.90 -15.71
CA VAL A 44 20.05 -1.34 -15.60
C VAL A 44 19.05 -2.29 -16.24
N VAL A 45 17.82 -2.28 -15.75
CA VAL A 45 16.73 -3.11 -16.26
C VAL A 45 15.81 -2.28 -17.16
N LEU A 46 15.39 -2.85 -18.27
CA LEU A 46 14.37 -2.29 -19.16
C LEU A 46 13.23 -3.29 -19.32
N SER A 47 12.00 -2.80 -19.16
CA SER A 47 10.78 -3.60 -19.39
C SER A 47 10.47 -3.67 -20.90
N ASP A 48 9.83 -4.76 -21.34
CA ASP A 48 9.39 -4.92 -22.74
C ASP A 48 8.55 -3.75 -23.26
N GLU A 49 7.71 -3.15 -22.42
CA GLU A 49 6.92 -1.97 -22.81
C GLU A 49 7.80 -0.76 -23.15
N ALA A 50 8.88 -0.55 -22.40
CA ALA A 50 9.84 0.52 -22.66
C ALA A 50 10.56 0.24 -23.98
N LEU A 51 10.95 -1.02 -24.22
CA LEU A 51 11.59 -1.43 -25.47
C LEU A 51 10.66 -1.27 -26.67
N ALA A 52 9.37 -1.59 -26.55
CA ALA A 52 8.40 -1.40 -27.63
C ALA A 52 8.24 0.08 -28.01
N ARG A 53 8.23 0.99 -27.03
CA ARG A 53 8.18 2.44 -27.26
C ARG A 53 9.47 2.95 -27.90
N MET A 54 10.62 2.49 -27.40
CA MET A 54 11.92 2.79 -27.99
C MET A 54 11.98 2.29 -29.43
N GLN A 55 11.51 1.06 -29.71
CA GLN A 55 11.47 0.47 -31.04
C GLN A 55 10.67 1.32 -32.03
N LYS A 56 9.55 1.90 -31.58
CA LYS A 56 8.74 2.81 -32.41
C LYS A 56 9.46 4.14 -32.67
N ASN A 57 10.23 4.65 -31.72
CA ASN A 57 10.90 5.95 -31.81
C ASN A 57 12.25 5.90 -32.54
N ASP A 58 13.13 4.96 -32.15
CA ASP A 58 14.43 4.72 -32.75
C ASP A 58 14.75 3.20 -32.82
N PRO A 59 14.36 2.52 -33.91
CA PRO A 59 14.69 1.13 -34.14
C PRO A 59 16.19 0.81 -34.02
N ALA A 60 17.07 1.74 -34.43
CA ALA A 60 18.50 1.51 -34.46
C ALA A 60 19.11 1.45 -33.06
N SER A 61 18.83 2.45 -32.21
CA SER A 61 19.23 2.38 -30.79
C SER A 61 18.66 1.14 -30.10
N THR A 62 17.39 0.82 -30.36
CA THR A 62 16.71 -0.30 -29.70
C THR A 62 17.36 -1.63 -30.06
N ASN A 63 17.66 -1.86 -31.35
CA ASN A 63 18.36 -3.07 -31.80
C ASN A 63 19.76 -3.15 -31.19
N ALA A 64 20.54 -2.07 -31.25
CA ALA A 64 21.91 -2.06 -30.72
C ALA A 64 21.97 -2.33 -29.21
N ILE A 65 21.02 -1.77 -28.46
CA ILE A 65 20.86 -2.03 -27.02
C ILE A 65 20.45 -3.49 -26.79
N ARG A 66 19.49 -4.00 -27.59
CA ARG A 66 18.98 -5.37 -27.47
C ARG A 66 20.03 -6.43 -27.73
N ASP A 67 20.94 -6.20 -28.66
CA ASP A 67 22.04 -7.12 -28.98
C ASP A 67 23.01 -7.33 -27.79
N HIS A 68 22.92 -6.48 -26.76
CA HIS A 68 23.74 -6.55 -25.55
C HIS A 68 22.95 -6.94 -24.29
N PHE A 69 21.68 -7.35 -24.42
CA PHE A 69 20.89 -7.74 -23.26
C PHE A 69 21.26 -9.10 -22.68
N ALA A 70 21.30 -9.15 -21.36
CA ALA A 70 21.01 -10.37 -20.62
C ALA A 70 19.51 -10.44 -20.39
N TYR A 71 18.90 -11.59 -20.68
CA TYR A 71 17.47 -11.82 -20.49
C TYR A 71 17.25 -12.85 -19.39
N TRP A 72 16.25 -12.61 -18.56
CA TRP A 72 15.79 -13.57 -17.57
C TRP A 72 14.29 -13.38 -17.35
N ASP A 73 13.59 -14.46 -17.02
CA ASP A 73 12.14 -14.42 -16.78
C ASP A 73 11.79 -14.52 -15.29
N ASP A 74 12.66 -15.15 -14.51
CA ASP A 74 12.37 -15.54 -13.14
C ASP A 74 12.77 -14.48 -12.12
N ILE A 75 12.04 -14.46 -11.00
CA ILE A 75 12.45 -13.82 -9.75
C ILE A 75 12.69 -14.92 -8.71
N ALA A 76 13.88 -14.91 -8.13
CA ALA A 76 14.26 -15.78 -7.02
C ALA A 76 14.29 -14.98 -5.70
N VAL A 77 13.80 -15.59 -4.63
CA VAL A 77 13.88 -15.07 -3.26
C VAL A 77 14.64 -16.10 -2.42
N VAL A 78 15.75 -15.68 -1.83
CA VAL A 78 16.62 -16.51 -1.00
C VAL A 78 16.63 -15.96 0.42
N ARG A 79 16.20 -16.79 1.38
CA ARG A 79 16.23 -16.48 2.82
C ARG A 79 16.37 -17.78 3.61
N ASP A 80 17.19 -17.80 4.65
CA ASP A 80 17.41 -18.97 5.51
C ASP A 80 17.79 -20.25 4.75
N GLY A 81 18.54 -20.11 3.66
CA GLY A 81 18.92 -21.22 2.76
C GLY A 81 17.78 -21.75 1.88
N VAL A 82 16.57 -21.21 1.98
CA VAL A 82 15.43 -21.55 1.12
C VAL A 82 15.43 -20.63 -0.10
N ARG A 83 15.43 -21.24 -1.30
CA ARG A 83 15.29 -20.52 -2.58
C ARG A 83 13.91 -20.80 -3.17
N THR A 84 13.10 -19.77 -3.29
CA THR A 84 11.80 -19.80 -3.97
C THR A 84 11.90 -19.07 -5.29
N VAL A 85 11.36 -19.63 -6.38
CA VAL A 85 11.45 -19.05 -7.72
C VAL A 85 10.04 -18.91 -8.30
N SER A 86 9.72 -17.74 -8.83
CA SER A 86 8.50 -17.46 -9.60
C SER A 86 8.88 -16.94 -10.97
N GLY A 87 8.28 -17.49 -12.02
CA GLY A 87 8.52 -17.12 -13.42
C GLY A 87 7.52 -16.12 -14.00
N GLY A 88 7.60 -15.89 -15.31
CA GLY A 88 6.68 -15.04 -16.08
C GLY A 88 6.79 -13.55 -15.75
N HIS A 89 7.91 -13.09 -15.18
CA HIS A 89 8.10 -11.68 -14.85
C HIS A 89 8.67 -10.88 -16.02
N GLY A 90 9.55 -11.50 -16.82
CA GLY A 90 10.15 -10.95 -18.03
C GLY A 90 10.99 -9.69 -17.81
N PHE A 91 12.32 -9.82 -17.82
CA PHE A 91 13.23 -8.68 -17.69
C PHE A 91 14.41 -8.78 -18.67
N ALA A 92 14.92 -7.61 -19.04
CA ALA A 92 16.15 -7.46 -19.79
C ALA A 92 17.10 -6.50 -19.07
N GLY A 93 18.35 -6.89 -18.92
CA GLY A 93 19.42 -6.11 -18.30
C GLY A 93 20.49 -5.74 -19.31
N ILE A 94 20.98 -4.50 -19.24
CA ILE A 94 22.18 -4.04 -19.96
C ILE A 94 23.12 -3.31 -19.01
N GLY A 95 24.43 -3.45 -19.22
CA GLY A 95 25.41 -2.60 -18.56
C GLY A 95 25.15 -1.11 -18.85
N ARG A 96 24.98 -0.29 -17.81
CA ARG A 96 24.69 1.15 -17.94
C ARG A 96 25.74 1.86 -18.79
N LYS A 97 27.01 1.52 -18.59
CA LYS A 97 28.13 2.03 -19.39
C LYS A 97 27.95 1.71 -20.88
N GLN A 98 27.64 0.45 -21.19
CA GLN A 98 27.44 0.00 -22.56
C GLN A 98 26.26 0.71 -23.21
N MET A 99 25.14 0.82 -22.51
CA MET A 99 23.96 1.57 -22.97
C MET A 99 24.31 3.02 -23.32
N LEU A 100 25.05 3.73 -22.47
CA LEU A 100 25.46 5.11 -22.73
C LEU A 100 26.38 5.20 -23.96
N ILE A 101 27.33 4.29 -24.13
CA ILE A 101 28.22 4.25 -25.30
C ILE A 101 27.41 4.10 -26.59
N LEU A 102 26.42 3.19 -26.61
CA LEU A 102 25.56 2.97 -27.77
C LEU A 102 24.73 4.22 -28.11
N LEU A 103 24.13 4.85 -27.11
CA LEU A 103 23.38 6.10 -27.29
C LEU A 103 24.27 7.26 -27.76
N GLN A 104 25.49 7.38 -27.23
CA GLN A 104 26.44 8.38 -27.68
C GLN A 104 26.87 8.15 -29.14
N ALA A 105 27.10 6.90 -29.54
CA ALA A 105 27.40 6.56 -30.93
C ALA A 105 26.25 6.95 -31.86
N ARG A 106 25.01 6.61 -31.48
CA ARG A 106 23.81 6.99 -32.23
C ARG A 106 23.61 8.51 -32.32
N ALA A 107 23.80 9.22 -31.21
CA ALA A 107 23.69 10.68 -31.19
C ALA A 107 24.70 11.34 -32.14
N ARG A 108 25.95 10.86 -32.18
CA ARG A 108 26.97 11.34 -33.13
C ARG A 108 26.60 11.02 -34.58
N GLU A 109 26.09 9.83 -34.86
CA GLU A 109 25.63 9.42 -36.20
C GLU A 109 24.55 10.38 -36.73
N LEU A 110 23.65 10.83 -35.85
CA LEU A 110 22.59 11.78 -36.18
C LEU A 110 23.04 13.25 -36.17
N GLY A 111 24.32 13.53 -35.91
CA GLY A 111 24.88 14.88 -35.92
C GLY A 111 24.55 15.73 -34.68
N VAL A 112 24.40 15.10 -33.51
CA VAL A 112 24.34 15.80 -32.22
C VAL A 112 25.75 16.20 -31.77
N ASP A 113 25.92 17.44 -31.32
CA ASP A 113 27.17 17.93 -30.73
C ASP A 113 27.30 17.48 -29.27
N LEU A 114 28.14 16.47 -29.01
CA LEU A 114 28.38 15.95 -27.66
C LEU A 114 29.67 16.55 -27.07
N ARG A 115 29.54 17.31 -25.98
CA ARG A 115 30.67 17.92 -25.27
C ARG A 115 30.81 17.31 -23.87
N PHE A 116 31.85 16.52 -23.68
CA PHE A 116 32.20 15.89 -22.40
C PHE A 116 33.22 16.73 -21.64
N GLU A 117 33.36 16.48 -20.34
CA GLU A 117 34.21 17.29 -19.44
C GLU A 117 33.85 18.79 -19.52
N ALA A 118 32.57 19.08 -19.80
CA ALA A 118 32.02 20.41 -19.97
C ALA A 118 31.02 20.70 -18.85
N GLU A 119 31.47 21.44 -17.82
CA GLU A 119 30.61 21.92 -16.75
C GLU A 119 29.85 23.18 -17.17
N PHE A 120 28.59 23.25 -16.77
CA PHE A 120 27.77 24.47 -16.83
C PHE A 120 27.46 24.91 -15.40
N ARG A 121 27.24 26.22 -15.19
CA ARG A 121 26.96 26.78 -13.86
C ARG A 121 25.51 27.21 -13.69
N SER A 122 24.89 27.67 -14.76
CA SER A 122 23.55 28.25 -14.76
C SER A 122 22.86 27.91 -16.07
N ALA A 123 21.57 27.59 -16.02
CA ALA A 123 20.73 27.48 -17.21
C ALA A 123 20.33 28.86 -17.76
N GLU A 124 20.29 29.90 -16.93
CA GLU A 124 20.01 31.28 -17.35
C GLU A 124 21.03 31.79 -18.38
N GLU A 125 22.30 31.42 -18.23
CA GLU A 125 23.37 31.77 -19.17
C GLU A 125 23.08 31.27 -20.60
N TYR A 126 22.39 30.14 -20.75
CA TYR A 126 22.13 29.53 -22.05
C TYR A 126 20.74 29.80 -22.59
N ARG A 127 19.77 30.12 -21.74
CA ARG A 127 18.38 30.22 -22.17
C ARG A 127 18.11 31.37 -23.16
N GLN A 128 18.98 32.37 -23.21
CA GLN A 128 18.90 33.47 -24.17
C GLN A 128 19.51 33.10 -25.54
N GLU A 129 20.39 32.10 -25.58
CA GLU A 129 21.12 31.69 -26.78
C GLU A 129 20.53 30.48 -27.50
N TYR A 130 19.65 29.73 -26.82
CA TYR A 130 19.03 28.50 -27.30
C TYR A 130 17.52 28.65 -27.31
N ASP A 131 16.87 28.04 -28.30
CA ASP A 131 15.41 28.01 -28.35
C ASP A 131 14.86 27.22 -27.15
N ILE A 132 15.56 26.16 -26.74
CA ILE A 132 15.19 25.29 -25.61
C ILE A 132 16.43 24.85 -24.82
N VAL A 133 16.31 24.88 -23.49
CA VAL A 133 17.27 24.28 -22.55
C VAL A 133 16.59 23.15 -21.79
N VAL A 134 17.09 21.91 -21.95
CA VAL A 134 16.56 20.73 -21.28
C VAL A 134 17.51 20.30 -20.17
N ALA A 135 17.06 20.45 -18.92
CA ALA A 135 17.79 20.02 -17.74
C ALA A 135 17.65 18.51 -17.54
N THR A 136 18.74 17.79 -17.82
CA THR A 136 18.88 16.33 -17.66
C THR A 136 20.09 15.99 -16.78
N ASP A 137 20.48 16.93 -15.92
CA ASP A 137 21.67 16.92 -15.08
C ASP A 137 21.53 16.05 -13.81
N GLY A 138 20.42 15.31 -13.76
CA GLY A 138 20.19 14.18 -12.88
C GLY A 138 19.76 14.56 -11.49
N LEU A 139 19.99 13.63 -10.56
CA LEU A 139 19.47 13.71 -9.21
C LEU A 139 19.91 14.98 -8.45
N ASN A 140 21.17 15.39 -8.62
CA ASN A 140 21.74 16.59 -7.99
C ASN A 140 21.63 17.83 -8.89
N SER A 141 20.52 17.96 -9.61
CA SER A 141 20.29 19.01 -10.61
C SER A 141 20.63 20.41 -10.10
N VAL A 142 21.53 21.09 -10.80
CA VAL A 142 21.87 22.50 -10.61
C VAL A 142 20.71 23.35 -11.07
N VAL A 143 20.12 23.03 -12.22
CA VAL A 143 19.01 23.80 -12.81
C VAL A 143 17.77 23.78 -11.91
N ARG A 144 17.46 22.61 -11.31
CA ARG A 144 16.34 22.51 -10.36
C ARG A 144 16.53 23.43 -9.15
N ARG A 145 17.77 23.56 -8.65
CA ARG A 145 18.10 24.44 -7.52
C ARG A 145 18.08 25.91 -7.92
N GLU A 146 18.57 26.23 -9.11
CA GLU A 146 18.57 27.59 -9.65
C GLU A 146 17.15 28.17 -9.74
N TYR A 147 16.19 27.39 -10.23
CA TYR A 147 14.78 27.79 -10.31
C TYR A 147 13.90 27.09 -9.26
N GLU A 148 14.42 26.88 -8.05
CA GLU A 148 13.69 26.19 -6.97
C GLU A 148 12.32 26.83 -6.68
N HIS A 149 12.25 28.16 -6.71
CA HIS A 149 11.02 28.94 -6.51
C HIS A 149 9.96 28.69 -7.60
N VAL A 150 10.38 28.27 -8.80
CA VAL A 150 9.47 27.90 -9.90
C VAL A 150 9.10 26.43 -9.83
N PHE A 151 10.11 25.54 -9.79
CA PHE A 151 9.89 24.09 -9.87
C PHE A 151 9.28 23.48 -8.61
N GLN A 152 9.48 24.14 -7.46
CA GLN A 152 8.98 23.75 -6.15
C GLN A 152 9.25 22.26 -5.86
N PRO A 153 10.54 21.87 -5.77
CA PRO A 153 10.91 20.49 -5.56
C PRO A 153 10.64 20.06 -4.12
N GLU A 154 9.97 18.91 -3.96
CA GLU A 154 9.91 18.14 -2.73
C GLU A 154 10.99 17.07 -2.79
N ILE A 155 11.98 17.16 -1.90
CA ILE A 155 13.07 16.18 -1.78
C ILE A 155 12.97 15.49 -0.43
N ASP A 156 12.68 14.19 -0.46
CA ASP A 156 12.52 13.34 0.71
C ASP A 156 13.64 12.28 0.73
N MET A 157 14.53 12.36 1.72
CA MET A 157 15.67 11.44 1.85
C MET A 157 15.23 10.15 2.52
N ARG A 158 15.33 9.04 1.80
CA ARG A 158 14.76 7.76 2.21
C ARG A 158 15.69 6.97 3.13
N ARG A 159 15.09 6.12 3.97
CA ARG A 159 15.71 5.62 5.19
C ARG A 159 16.82 4.60 4.91
N CYS A 160 16.57 3.64 4.03
CA CYS A 160 17.55 2.58 3.75
C CYS A 160 18.87 3.12 3.22
N LYS A 161 19.96 2.51 3.69
CA LYS A 161 21.31 2.69 3.16
C LYS A 161 21.53 1.65 2.07
N PHE A 162 22.06 2.06 0.91
CA PHE A 162 22.43 1.11 -0.14
C PHE A 162 23.81 1.42 -0.76
N VAL A 163 24.47 0.38 -1.27
CA VAL A 163 25.71 0.47 -2.06
C VAL A 163 25.56 -0.38 -3.33
N TRP A 164 26.00 0.15 -4.46
CA TRP A 164 25.88 -0.50 -5.76
C TRP A 164 27.22 -1.13 -6.18
N LEU A 165 27.27 -2.46 -6.15
CA LEU A 165 28.45 -3.26 -6.50
C LEU A 165 28.18 -4.11 -7.75
N GLY A 166 29.22 -4.76 -8.24
CA GLY A 166 29.17 -5.75 -9.32
C GLY A 166 29.92 -7.01 -8.92
N THR A 167 29.67 -8.11 -9.62
CA THR A 167 30.38 -9.38 -9.41
C THR A 167 30.53 -10.15 -10.71
N HIS A 168 31.51 -11.04 -10.77
CA HIS A 168 31.67 -12.01 -11.85
C HIS A 168 30.83 -13.29 -11.62
N GLN A 169 30.27 -13.48 -10.42
CA GLN A 169 29.29 -14.52 -10.19
C GLN A 169 28.08 -14.31 -11.12
N LYS A 170 27.57 -15.42 -11.62
CA LYS A 170 26.41 -15.46 -12.52
C LYS A 170 25.09 -15.54 -11.77
N PHE A 171 24.14 -14.75 -12.26
CA PHE A 171 22.73 -14.72 -11.84
C PHE A 171 21.87 -14.61 -13.11
N ASP A 172 22.18 -15.46 -14.09
CA ASP A 172 21.55 -15.48 -15.41
C ASP A 172 20.28 -16.34 -15.46
N ASP A 173 19.95 -17.02 -14.37
CA ASP A 173 18.71 -17.77 -14.23
C ASP A 173 17.55 -16.93 -13.67
N ALA A 174 17.81 -15.95 -12.80
CA ALA A 174 16.76 -15.12 -12.18
C ALA A 174 17.25 -13.77 -11.64
N PHE A 175 16.35 -12.78 -11.57
CA PHE A 175 16.51 -11.65 -10.65
C PHE A 175 16.43 -12.18 -9.22
N THR A 176 17.52 -12.08 -8.47
CA THR A 176 17.62 -12.72 -7.15
C THR A 176 17.61 -11.67 -6.03
N PHE A 177 16.67 -11.82 -5.10
CA PHE A 177 16.67 -11.15 -3.81
C PHE A 177 17.28 -12.08 -2.76
N ILE A 178 18.29 -11.61 -2.04
CA ILE A 178 18.99 -12.41 -1.02
C ILE A 178 18.88 -11.69 0.32
N PHE A 179 18.46 -12.39 1.36
CA PHE A 179 18.33 -11.85 2.72
C PHE A 179 19.22 -12.64 3.68
N GLU A 180 20.15 -11.95 4.35
CA GLU A 180 21.08 -12.53 5.31
C GLU A 180 20.91 -11.90 6.69
N LYS A 181 20.75 -12.75 7.71
CA LYS A 181 20.73 -12.32 9.11
C LYS A 181 22.15 -12.36 9.66
N THR A 182 22.65 -11.22 10.07
CA THR A 182 24.00 -11.07 10.65
C THR A 182 23.91 -10.78 12.15
N GLU A 183 25.04 -10.83 12.86
CA GLU A 183 25.10 -10.42 14.27
C GLU A 183 24.75 -8.93 14.48
N HIS A 184 24.87 -8.11 13.44
CA HIS A 184 24.57 -6.68 13.45
C HIS A 184 23.18 -6.34 12.90
N GLY A 185 22.34 -7.33 12.57
CA GLY A 185 21.00 -7.15 11.99
C GLY A 185 20.89 -7.69 10.56
N TRP A 186 19.81 -7.34 9.86
CA TRP A 186 19.53 -7.85 8.52
C TRP A 186 20.18 -7.00 7.42
N VAL A 187 20.76 -7.69 6.43
CA VAL A 187 21.32 -7.11 5.22
C VAL A 187 20.77 -7.88 4.03
N TRP A 188 20.38 -7.19 2.97
CA TRP A 188 19.84 -7.84 1.77
C TRP A 188 20.48 -7.33 0.49
N ALA A 189 20.32 -8.12 -0.57
CA ALA A 189 20.88 -7.81 -1.88
C ALA A 189 19.87 -7.98 -3.01
N HIS A 190 19.98 -7.11 -4.01
CA HIS A 190 19.22 -7.14 -5.26
C HIS A 190 20.21 -7.46 -6.38
N VAL A 191 20.06 -8.63 -7.00
CA VAL A 191 21.09 -9.20 -7.85
C VAL A 191 20.51 -9.62 -9.19
N TYR A 192 21.15 -9.21 -10.29
CA TYR A 192 20.71 -9.56 -11.63
C TYR A 192 21.86 -9.45 -12.64
N GLN A 193 21.87 -10.37 -13.61
CA GLN A 193 22.81 -10.32 -14.73
C GLN A 193 22.56 -9.08 -15.60
N PHE A 194 23.59 -8.50 -16.21
CA PHE A 194 23.39 -7.40 -17.18
C PHE A 194 24.28 -7.48 -18.42
N ASP A 195 25.23 -8.41 -18.44
CA ASP A 195 26.00 -8.78 -19.64
C ASP A 195 26.50 -10.24 -19.55
N ALA A 196 27.30 -10.66 -20.51
CA ALA A 196 27.80 -12.03 -20.61
C ALA A 196 28.82 -12.43 -19.53
N ASN A 197 29.29 -11.56 -18.64
CA ASN A 197 30.37 -11.88 -17.67
C ASN A 197 30.19 -11.25 -16.29
N THR A 198 29.18 -10.41 -16.09
CA THR A 198 29.00 -9.66 -14.84
C THR A 198 27.52 -9.47 -14.45
N ALA A 199 27.30 -9.41 -13.14
CA ALA A 199 26.01 -9.17 -12.51
C ALA A 199 26.07 -7.92 -11.62
N THR A 200 24.94 -7.23 -11.54
CA THR A 200 24.70 -6.15 -10.57
C THR A 200 24.49 -6.77 -9.20
N PHE A 201 25.08 -6.17 -8.17
CA PHE A 201 24.90 -6.57 -6.77
C PHE A 201 24.64 -5.31 -5.91
N ILE A 202 23.37 -4.96 -5.71
CA ILE A 202 23.01 -3.82 -4.85
C ILE A 202 22.79 -4.34 -3.44
N VAL A 203 23.59 -3.89 -2.48
CA VAL A 203 23.44 -4.24 -1.06
C VAL A 203 22.68 -3.13 -0.36
N GLU A 204 21.72 -3.49 0.47
CA GLU A 204 20.88 -2.56 1.21
C GLU A 204 20.66 -3.03 2.65
N CYS A 205 20.54 -2.08 3.57
CA CYS A 205 20.20 -2.35 4.98
C CYS A 205 19.57 -1.11 5.64
N LEU A 206 18.97 -1.32 6.82
CA LEU A 206 18.47 -0.23 7.65
C LEU A 206 19.62 0.58 8.30
N PRO A 207 19.43 1.88 8.60
CA PRO A 207 20.43 2.71 9.26
C PRO A 207 20.98 2.11 10.55
N GLU A 208 20.13 1.47 11.35
CA GLU A 208 20.51 0.88 12.63
C GLU A 208 21.47 -0.30 12.44
N THR A 209 21.25 -1.10 11.39
CA THR A 209 22.18 -2.18 11.00
C THR A 209 23.47 -1.59 10.45
N TRP A 210 23.36 -0.54 9.63
CA TRP A 210 24.52 0.15 9.06
C TRP A 210 25.44 0.76 10.13
N ASP A 211 24.85 1.38 11.15
CA ASP A 211 25.55 1.96 12.31
C ASP A 211 26.20 0.87 13.16
N ARG A 212 25.50 -0.24 13.44
CA ARG A 212 26.05 -1.38 14.20
C ARG A 212 27.24 -2.05 13.52
N TRP A 213 27.25 -2.09 12.19
CA TRP A 213 28.41 -2.53 11.40
C TRP A 213 29.57 -1.53 11.43
N GLY A 214 29.32 -0.26 11.74
CA GLY A 214 30.35 0.77 11.72
C GLY A 214 30.80 1.19 10.32
N PHE A 215 29.95 1.00 9.30
CA PHE A 215 30.29 1.31 7.89
C PHE A 215 30.72 2.78 7.69
N ALA A 216 30.28 3.70 8.55
CA ALA A 216 30.71 5.10 8.54
C ALA A 216 32.23 5.29 8.54
N ALA A 217 32.94 4.43 9.29
CA ALA A 217 34.38 4.50 9.50
C ALA A 217 35.18 3.62 8.53
N MET A 218 34.52 2.78 7.75
CA MET A 218 35.18 1.87 6.81
C MET A 218 35.65 2.63 5.56
N SER A 219 36.82 2.25 5.07
CA SER A 219 37.22 2.52 3.69
C SER A 219 36.28 1.83 2.70
N LYS A 220 36.38 2.22 1.43
CA LYS A 220 35.63 1.58 0.35
C LYS A 220 36.00 0.11 0.24
N GLU A 221 37.28 -0.21 0.31
CA GLU A 221 37.81 -1.56 0.21
C GLU A 221 37.31 -2.45 1.37
N GLU A 222 37.33 -1.93 2.61
CA GLU A 222 36.77 -2.62 3.78
C GLU A 222 35.25 -2.82 3.66
N THR A 223 34.52 -1.84 3.14
CA THR A 223 33.08 -1.95 2.88
C THR A 223 32.78 -3.07 1.90
N VAL A 224 33.49 -3.11 0.76
CA VAL A 224 33.30 -4.13 -0.28
C VAL A 224 33.63 -5.53 0.26
N GLU A 225 34.73 -5.66 1.01
CA GLU A 225 35.12 -6.94 1.62
C GLU A 225 34.12 -7.39 2.69
N THR A 226 33.56 -6.47 3.47
CA THR A 226 32.52 -6.78 4.46
C THR A 226 31.26 -7.30 3.76
N CYS A 227 30.79 -6.61 2.71
CA CYS A 227 29.67 -7.10 1.89
C CYS A 227 29.97 -8.47 1.26
N ARG A 228 31.20 -8.70 0.77
CA ARG A 228 31.61 -9.99 0.19
C ARG A 228 31.50 -11.11 1.23
N LYS A 229 31.94 -10.89 2.47
CA LYS A 229 31.83 -11.85 3.57
C LYS A 229 30.37 -12.17 3.93
N ILE A 230 29.52 -11.15 4.01
CA ILE A 230 28.09 -11.33 4.33
C ILE A 230 27.43 -12.27 3.31
N PHE A 231 27.72 -12.10 2.02
CA PHE A 231 27.09 -12.86 0.94
C PHE A 231 27.95 -13.98 0.36
N GLU A 232 29.02 -14.41 1.05
CA GLU A 232 30.02 -15.36 0.54
C GLU A 232 29.42 -16.65 -0.04
N ARG A 233 28.36 -17.16 0.62
CA ARG A 233 27.64 -18.37 0.22
C ARG A 233 26.96 -18.27 -1.15
N HIS A 234 26.68 -17.06 -1.61
CA HIS A 234 25.98 -16.78 -2.87
C HIS A 234 26.91 -16.36 -4.00
N LEU A 235 28.19 -16.12 -3.70
CA LEU A 235 29.16 -15.58 -4.65
C LEU A 235 29.98 -16.65 -5.38
N GLY A 236 29.88 -17.93 -5.00
CA GLY A 236 30.62 -19.01 -5.68
C GLY A 236 32.15 -18.82 -5.66
N GLY A 237 32.68 -18.05 -4.71
CA GLY A 237 34.10 -17.69 -4.63
C GLY A 237 34.52 -16.46 -5.46
N HIS A 238 33.59 -15.78 -6.13
CA HIS A 238 33.86 -14.52 -6.83
C HIS A 238 33.86 -13.30 -5.89
N ASP A 239 34.62 -12.28 -6.25
CA ASP A 239 34.68 -11.02 -5.52
C ASP A 239 33.49 -10.09 -5.83
N LEU A 240 33.30 -9.11 -4.93
CA LEU A 240 32.49 -7.92 -5.19
C LEU A 240 33.37 -6.78 -5.68
N MET A 241 32.86 -5.97 -6.60
CA MET A 241 33.58 -4.91 -7.30
C MET A 241 32.86 -3.57 -7.18
N SER A 242 33.60 -2.49 -7.02
CA SER A 242 33.08 -1.12 -7.05
C SER A 242 33.63 -0.34 -8.24
N ASN A 243 32.78 0.34 -9.00
CA ASN A 243 33.17 1.25 -10.08
C ASN A 243 33.10 2.74 -9.66
N ALA A 244 32.81 3.02 -8.39
CA ALA A 244 32.73 4.37 -7.84
C ALA A 244 34.11 4.92 -7.45
N ALA A 245 35.04 4.98 -8.42
CA ALA A 245 36.42 5.41 -8.19
C ALA A 245 36.54 6.84 -7.62
N HIS A 246 35.53 7.68 -7.84
CA HIS A 246 35.46 9.07 -7.35
C HIS A 246 34.91 9.21 -5.92
N LEU A 247 34.22 8.19 -5.38
CA LEU A 247 33.70 8.20 -4.01
C LEU A 247 34.75 7.63 -3.05
N ARG A 248 34.93 8.28 -1.89
CA ARG A 248 35.90 7.90 -0.86
C ARG A 248 35.21 7.57 0.46
N GLY A 249 35.74 6.58 1.18
CA GLY A 249 35.24 6.17 2.50
C GLY A 249 33.78 5.72 2.45
N SER A 250 33.02 6.06 3.49
CA SER A 250 31.60 5.70 3.64
C SER A 250 30.65 6.35 2.63
N ALA A 251 31.12 7.30 1.80
CA ALA A 251 30.32 7.96 0.77
C ALA A 251 29.82 7.00 -0.34
N VAL A 252 30.32 5.75 -0.38
CA VAL A 252 29.79 4.70 -1.25
C VAL A 252 28.42 4.18 -0.82
N TRP A 253 28.07 4.33 0.46
CA TRP A 253 26.72 4.10 0.96
C TRP A 253 25.90 5.37 0.80
N MET A 254 24.75 5.24 0.15
CA MET A 254 23.84 6.37 -0.07
C MET A 254 22.48 6.06 0.53
N ASN A 255 21.75 7.14 0.78
CA ASN A 255 20.30 7.10 0.91
C ASN A 255 19.69 7.49 -0.44
N PHE A 256 18.50 7.00 -0.74
CA PHE A 256 17.81 7.38 -1.97
C PHE A 256 17.04 8.69 -1.77
N PRO A 257 17.38 9.81 -2.44
CA PRO A 257 16.53 11.00 -2.43
C PRO A 257 15.36 10.86 -3.39
N ARG A 258 14.14 10.84 -2.85
CA ARG A 258 12.90 10.91 -3.61
C ARG A 258 12.64 12.37 -4.00
N VAL A 259 12.70 12.67 -5.30
CA VAL A 259 12.44 14.00 -5.85
C VAL A 259 11.09 14.03 -6.58
N ILE A 260 10.29 15.07 -6.30
CA ILE A 260 9.08 15.42 -7.04
C ILE A 260 9.07 16.93 -7.27
N CYS A 261 9.00 17.40 -8.50
CA CYS A 261 8.77 18.82 -8.80
C CYS A 261 7.29 19.07 -9.11
N GLN A 262 6.70 20.14 -8.56
CA GLN A 262 5.32 20.51 -8.86
C GLN A 262 5.16 21.07 -10.27
N GLN A 263 6.13 21.89 -10.69
CA GLN A 263 6.24 22.50 -12.02
C GLN A 263 7.52 21.96 -12.69
N TRP A 264 7.46 21.68 -13.99
CA TRP A 264 8.54 21.02 -14.74
C TRP A 264 9.22 21.91 -15.76
N TYR A 265 8.69 23.11 -16.02
CA TYR A 265 9.29 24.05 -16.96
C TYR A 265 9.13 25.49 -16.49
N HIS A 266 10.06 26.32 -16.94
CA HIS A 266 10.10 27.75 -16.75
C HIS A 266 10.51 28.40 -18.06
N GLU A 267 9.60 29.14 -18.70
CA GLU A 267 9.82 29.72 -20.02
C GLU A 267 10.30 28.67 -21.05
N ASN A 268 11.56 28.74 -21.50
CA ASN A 268 12.18 27.80 -22.43
C ASN A 268 13.12 26.76 -21.76
N VAL A 269 13.11 26.69 -20.43
CA VAL A 269 13.85 25.71 -19.62
C VAL A 269 12.91 24.61 -19.15
N VAL A 270 13.26 23.33 -19.32
CA VAL A 270 12.41 22.19 -18.93
C VAL A 270 13.22 21.08 -18.24
N LEU A 271 12.67 20.51 -17.17
CA LEU A 271 13.25 19.40 -16.42
C LEU A 271 12.88 18.04 -17.05
N MET A 272 13.81 17.09 -17.03
CA MET A 272 13.58 15.74 -17.51
C MET A 272 14.39 14.68 -16.73
N GLY A 273 13.81 13.48 -16.60
CA GLY A 273 14.42 12.38 -15.86
C GLY A 273 14.53 12.68 -14.37
N ASP A 274 15.60 12.22 -13.74
CA ASP A 274 15.84 12.40 -12.29
C ASP A 274 16.00 13.88 -11.87
N ALA A 275 16.18 14.80 -12.83
CA ALA A 275 16.11 16.23 -12.54
C ALA A 275 14.70 16.66 -12.15
N ALA A 276 13.66 16.11 -12.80
CA ALA A 276 12.25 16.40 -12.53
C ALA A 276 11.66 15.48 -11.44
N ALA A 277 11.94 14.18 -11.54
CA ALA A 277 11.31 13.17 -10.71
C ALA A 277 12.12 11.86 -10.71
N THR A 278 12.32 11.29 -9.53
CA THR A 278 13.09 10.04 -9.34
C THR A 278 12.18 8.84 -9.11
N SER A 279 12.60 7.64 -9.53
CA SER A 279 11.96 6.37 -9.16
C SER A 279 12.95 5.43 -8.49
N HIS A 280 12.58 4.86 -7.34
CA HIS A 280 13.43 3.92 -6.62
C HIS A 280 13.80 2.70 -7.48
N PHE A 281 15.04 2.23 -7.37
CA PHE A 281 15.57 1.13 -8.17
C PHE A 281 14.89 -0.22 -7.86
N SER A 282 14.20 -0.33 -6.72
CA SER A 282 13.50 -1.56 -6.31
C SER A 282 12.38 -2.01 -7.25
N ILE A 283 11.98 -1.19 -8.24
CA ILE A 283 11.04 -1.55 -9.30
C ILE A 283 11.65 -1.48 -10.72
N GLY A 284 12.97 -1.33 -10.84
CA GLY A 284 13.68 -1.37 -12.13
C GLY A 284 13.24 -0.31 -13.16
N SER A 285 12.73 0.85 -12.74
CA SER A 285 12.02 1.79 -13.64
C SER A 285 12.74 3.13 -13.91
N GLY A 286 13.94 3.35 -13.38
CA GLY A 286 14.65 4.64 -13.52
C GLY A 286 14.95 5.01 -14.98
N SER A 287 15.62 4.11 -15.72
CA SER A 287 15.94 4.34 -17.14
C SER A 287 14.69 4.40 -18.03
N ARG A 288 13.64 3.64 -17.69
CA ARG A 288 12.34 3.71 -18.39
C ARG A 288 11.77 5.12 -18.31
N LEU A 289 11.74 5.73 -17.12
CA LEU A 289 11.19 7.09 -16.96
C LEU A 289 11.92 8.10 -17.84
N ALA A 290 13.25 8.00 -17.91
CA ALA A 290 14.10 8.85 -18.75
C ALA A 290 13.74 8.71 -20.24
N PHE A 291 13.67 7.48 -20.76
CA PHE A 291 13.34 7.24 -22.17
C PHE A 291 11.92 7.66 -22.54
N ASP A 292 10.93 7.29 -21.72
CA ASP A 292 9.54 7.67 -21.93
C ASP A 292 9.37 9.20 -21.96
N SER A 293 10.03 9.92 -21.03
CA SER A 293 9.99 11.39 -20.99
C SER A 293 10.71 12.04 -22.18
N ALA A 294 11.84 11.47 -22.62
CA ALA A 294 12.57 11.94 -23.79
C ALA A 294 11.76 11.78 -25.09
N ILE A 295 11.09 10.65 -25.26
CA ILE A 295 10.21 10.40 -26.42
C ILE A 295 9.04 11.39 -26.39
N ALA A 296 8.36 11.51 -25.24
CA ALA A 296 7.17 12.34 -25.10
C ALA A 296 7.47 13.81 -25.36
N LEU A 297 8.49 14.39 -24.72
CA LEU A 297 8.82 15.80 -24.93
C LEU A 297 9.22 16.09 -26.39
N ALA A 298 10.01 15.21 -27.01
CA ALA A 298 10.40 15.38 -28.42
C ALA A 298 9.19 15.28 -29.37
N GLU A 299 8.23 14.40 -29.07
CA GLU A 299 6.97 14.31 -29.82
C GLU A 299 6.16 15.60 -29.69
N TYR A 300 5.93 16.07 -28.47
CA TYR A 300 5.12 17.26 -28.25
C TYR A 300 5.76 18.52 -28.85
N LEU A 301 7.09 18.66 -28.77
CA LEU A 301 7.81 19.76 -29.42
C LEU A 301 7.72 19.73 -30.96
N HIS A 302 7.44 18.56 -31.54
CA HIS A 302 7.26 18.41 -32.99
C HIS A 302 5.81 18.60 -33.41
N SER A 303 4.86 18.16 -32.60
CA SER A 303 3.43 18.17 -32.95
C SER A 303 2.69 19.45 -32.56
N GLU A 304 3.10 20.10 -31.48
CA GLU A 304 2.42 21.30 -30.97
C GLU A 304 2.87 22.57 -31.69
N PRO A 305 2.00 23.59 -31.81
CA PRO A 305 2.30 24.81 -32.56
C PRO A 305 3.31 25.72 -31.85
N THR A 306 3.44 25.62 -30.52
CA THR A 306 4.39 26.41 -29.73
C THR A 306 5.12 25.55 -28.70
N ILE A 307 6.29 26.02 -28.25
CA ILE A 307 7.09 25.36 -27.20
C ILE A 307 6.30 25.33 -25.88
N GLN A 308 5.54 26.38 -25.61
CA GLN A 308 4.74 26.54 -24.40
C GLN A 308 3.59 25.53 -24.37
N ASP A 309 2.92 25.30 -25.51
CA ASP A 309 1.88 24.28 -25.63
C ASP A 309 2.48 22.87 -25.44
N ALA A 310 3.65 22.61 -26.03
CA ALA A 310 4.39 21.36 -25.85
C ALA A 310 4.78 21.12 -24.38
N PHE A 311 5.25 22.15 -23.67
CA PHE A 311 5.65 22.06 -22.27
C PHE A 311 4.45 21.87 -21.33
N ALA A 312 3.35 22.59 -21.57
CA ALA A 312 2.11 22.42 -20.82
C ALA A 312 1.58 20.98 -20.98
N ARG A 313 1.52 20.50 -22.23
CA ARG A 313 1.09 19.12 -22.53
C ARG A 313 2.04 18.07 -21.94
N TYR A 314 3.35 18.27 -22.04
CA TYR A 314 4.35 17.41 -21.41
C TYR A 314 4.12 17.32 -19.90
N GLN A 315 3.96 18.45 -19.22
CA GLN A 315 3.68 18.45 -17.78
C GLN A 315 2.36 17.74 -17.46
N ASP A 316 1.27 18.07 -18.16
CA ASP A 316 -0.06 17.55 -17.81
C ASP A 316 -0.18 16.04 -18.06
N GLU A 317 0.26 15.54 -19.22
CA GLU A 317 0.15 14.13 -19.56
C GLU A 317 1.22 13.29 -18.86
N ARG A 318 2.49 13.72 -18.91
CA ARG A 318 3.62 12.92 -18.41
C ARG A 318 3.65 12.86 -16.89
N ARG A 319 3.27 13.93 -16.18
CA ARG A 319 3.26 13.95 -14.71
C ARG A 319 2.33 12.87 -14.14
N VAL A 320 1.17 12.64 -14.75
CA VAL A 320 0.24 11.58 -14.31
C VAL A 320 0.89 10.19 -14.39
N GLU A 321 1.58 9.89 -15.48
CA GLU A 321 2.28 8.61 -15.65
C GLU A 321 3.48 8.44 -14.73
N VAL A 322 4.26 9.52 -14.52
CA VAL A 322 5.38 9.55 -13.58
C VAL A 322 4.87 9.32 -12.17
N LEU A 323 3.80 10.01 -11.74
CA LEU A 323 3.20 9.82 -10.42
C LEU A 323 2.72 8.38 -10.19
N ARG A 324 2.15 7.71 -11.20
CA ARG A 324 1.79 6.28 -11.10
C ARG A 324 3.01 5.39 -10.85
N THR A 325 4.12 5.67 -11.52
CA THR A 325 5.37 4.91 -11.36
C THR A 325 6.03 5.21 -10.02
N GLN A 326 6.07 6.47 -9.60
CA GLN A 326 6.57 6.88 -8.30
C GLN A 326 5.74 6.33 -7.15
N SER A 327 4.41 6.22 -7.31
CA SER A 327 3.54 5.57 -6.32
C SER A 327 3.91 4.11 -6.12
N ALA A 328 4.10 3.35 -7.20
CA ALA A 328 4.54 1.95 -7.12
C ALA A 328 5.98 1.82 -6.55
N ALA A 329 6.87 2.73 -6.93
CA ALA A 329 8.24 2.78 -6.42
C ALA A 329 8.25 3.07 -4.91
N ARG A 330 7.42 4.01 -4.45
CA ARG A 330 7.24 4.36 -3.05
C ARG A 330 6.73 3.17 -2.25
N ASN A 331 5.67 2.49 -2.70
CA ASN A 331 5.15 1.31 -2.01
C ASN A 331 6.21 0.20 -1.88
N SER A 332 6.98 -0.03 -2.94
CA SER A 332 8.07 -1.01 -2.95
C SER A 332 9.22 -0.62 -2.04
N LEU A 333 9.61 0.66 -2.04
CA LEU A 333 10.63 1.22 -1.17
C LEU A 333 10.23 1.15 0.31
N GLU A 334 9.02 1.61 0.66
CA GLU A 334 8.50 1.58 2.03
C GLU A 334 8.44 0.15 2.55
N TRP A 335 8.10 -0.83 1.70
CA TRP A 335 8.18 -2.23 2.08
C TRP A 335 9.60 -2.68 2.45
N PHE A 336 10.64 -2.18 1.77
CA PHE A 336 12.04 -2.46 2.13
C PHE A 336 12.47 -1.74 3.42
N GLU A 337 12.02 -0.51 3.63
CA GLU A 337 12.25 0.23 4.88
C GLU A 337 11.59 -0.45 6.10
N GLU A 338 10.59 -1.29 5.85
CA GLU A 338 9.83 -2.05 6.84
C GLU A 338 10.05 -3.57 6.73
N VAL A 339 11.06 -4.02 5.97
CA VAL A 339 11.19 -5.43 5.56
C VAL A 339 11.33 -6.38 6.75
N GLU A 340 11.96 -5.92 7.83
CA GLU A 340 12.17 -6.71 9.04
C GLU A 340 10.85 -7.19 9.67
N ARG A 341 9.73 -6.48 9.43
CA ARG A 341 8.38 -6.91 9.81
C ARG A 341 7.97 -8.25 9.21
N TYR A 342 8.52 -8.60 8.04
CA TYR A 342 8.12 -9.77 7.26
C TYR A 342 9.13 -10.91 7.30
N LEU A 343 10.33 -10.70 7.85
CA LEU A 343 11.43 -11.67 7.74
C LEU A 343 11.18 -12.97 8.52
N ASP A 344 10.33 -12.93 9.56
CA ASP A 344 9.93 -14.11 10.32
C ASP A 344 8.72 -14.85 9.69
N MET A 345 8.14 -14.34 8.59
CA MET A 345 7.04 -15.03 7.90
C MET A 345 7.52 -16.35 7.26
N PRO A 346 6.64 -17.34 7.10
CA PRO A 346 6.95 -18.53 6.30
C PRO A 346 7.39 -18.18 4.87
N ALA A 347 8.33 -18.96 4.31
CA ALA A 347 8.98 -18.64 3.04
C ALA A 347 8.01 -18.39 1.86
N PRO A 348 6.93 -19.18 1.63
CA PRO A 348 5.97 -18.89 0.56
C PRO A 348 5.27 -17.53 0.74
N GLN A 349 4.92 -17.18 1.98
CA GLN A 349 4.24 -15.93 2.30
C GLN A 349 5.18 -14.72 2.17
N PHE A 350 6.43 -14.85 2.62
CA PHE A 350 7.45 -13.83 2.46
C PHE A 350 7.74 -13.55 0.98
N ALA A 351 7.93 -14.60 0.18
CA ALA A 351 8.12 -14.48 -1.27
C ALA A 351 6.90 -13.81 -1.93
N TYR A 352 5.68 -14.18 -1.55
CA TYR A 352 4.46 -13.53 -2.03
C TYR A 352 4.41 -12.04 -1.67
N SER A 353 4.69 -11.69 -0.41
CA SER A 353 4.71 -10.30 0.07
C SER A 353 5.73 -9.47 -0.71
N LEU A 354 6.93 -10.01 -0.93
CA LEU A 354 7.96 -9.38 -1.74
C LEU A 354 7.51 -9.18 -3.19
N LEU A 355 6.99 -10.21 -3.85
CA LEU A 355 6.58 -10.13 -5.26
C LEU A 355 5.45 -9.10 -5.47
N THR A 356 4.56 -8.94 -4.49
CA THR A 356 3.38 -8.05 -4.57
C THR A 356 3.59 -6.66 -3.93
N ARG A 357 4.76 -6.40 -3.33
CA ARG A 357 5.05 -5.16 -2.56
C ARG A 357 4.77 -3.85 -3.29
N SER A 358 5.02 -3.81 -4.61
CA SER A 358 4.82 -2.61 -5.43
C SER A 358 3.34 -2.28 -5.69
N GLN A 359 2.44 -3.24 -5.41
CA GLN A 359 1.02 -3.23 -5.74
C GLN A 359 0.69 -3.16 -7.25
N ARG A 360 1.70 -3.19 -8.13
CA ARG A 360 1.51 -3.36 -9.58
C ARG A 360 1.25 -4.82 -9.95
N ILE A 361 1.93 -5.72 -9.24
CA ILE A 361 1.71 -7.15 -9.34
C ILE A 361 0.67 -7.50 -8.28
N SER A 362 -0.54 -7.84 -8.73
CA SER A 362 -1.63 -8.32 -7.88
C SER A 362 -1.67 -9.84 -7.81
N HIS A 363 -2.60 -10.39 -7.02
CA HIS A 363 -2.82 -11.83 -6.92
C HIS A 363 -3.15 -12.46 -8.29
N GLU A 364 -4.12 -11.92 -9.01
CA GLU A 364 -4.50 -12.44 -10.33
C GLU A 364 -3.46 -12.09 -11.40
N ASN A 365 -2.69 -11.00 -11.24
CA ASN A 365 -1.54 -10.76 -12.12
C ASN A 365 -0.46 -11.85 -11.93
N LEU A 366 -0.19 -12.28 -10.70
CA LEU A 366 0.71 -13.41 -10.45
C LEU A 366 0.18 -14.70 -11.09
N ARG A 367 -1.13 -14.92 -11.12
CA ARG A 367 -1.70 -16.09 -11.81
C ARG A 367 -1.42 -16.09 -13.31
N LEU A 368 -1.48 -14.91 -13.93
CA LEU A 368 -1.15 -14.75 -15.35
C LEU A 368 0.34 -14.95 -15.63
N ARG A 369 1.21 -14.66 -14.66
CA ARG A 369 2.66 -14.80 -14.77
C ARG A 369 3.11 -16.24 -14.50
N ASP A 370 2.71 -16.78 -13.37
CA ASP A 370 3.10 -18.10 -12.88
C ASP A 370 1.97 -18.75 -12.09
N ALA A 371 1.04 -19.35 -12.83
CA ALA A 371 -0.12 -20.04 -12.26
C ALA A 371 0.27 -21.20 -11.34
N ALA A 372 1.37 -21.91 -11.66
CA ALA A 372 1.82 -23.07 -10.90
C ALA A 372 2.39 -22.67 -9.54
N TRP A 373 3.27 -21.65 -9.53
CA TRP A 373 3.81 -21.10 -8.29
C TRP A 373 2.72 -20.52 -7.40
N LEU A 374 1.83 -19.72 -8.00
CA LEU A 374 0.73 -19.12 -7.23
C LEU A 374 -0.20 -20.19 -6.67
N ARG A 375 -0.53 -21.23 -7.45
CA ARG A 375 -1.34 -22.36 -6.95
C ARG A 375 -0.68 -23.01 -5.75
N GLY A 376 0.62 -23.28 -5.82
CA GLY A 376 1.37 -23.84 -4.70
C GLY A 376 1.34 -22.97 -3.45
N ALA A 377 1.44 -21.64 -3.61
CA ALA A 377 1.35 -20.70 -2.49
C ALA A 377 -0.05 -20.64 -1.88
N GLU A 378 -1.11 -20.68 -2.71
CA GLU A 378 -2.49 -20.73 -2.24
C GLU A 378 -2.83 -22.04 -1.53
N ASP A 379 -2.33 -23.17 -2.05
CA ASP A 379 -2.52 -24.49 -1.43
C ASP A 379 -1.79 -24.56 -0.08
N TRP A 380 -0.59 -23.97 0.01
CA TRP A 380 0.11 -23.79 1.28
C TRP A 380 -0.73 -22.98 2.27
N PHE A 381 -1.30 -21.84 1.84
CA PHE A 381 -2.13 -20.99 2.70
C PHE A 381 -3.40 -21.71 3.17
N ALA A 382 -4.06 -22.44 2.27
CA ALA A 382 -5.23 -23.26 2.60
C ALA A 382 -4.87 -24.34 3.64
N ALA A 383 -3.75 -25.04 3.47
CA ALA A 383 -3.28 -26.05 4.42
C ALA A 383 -3.00 -25.45 5.81
N GLN A 384 -2.35 -24.27 5.90
CA GLN A 384 -2.14 -23.57 7.17
C GLN A 384 -3.45 -23.19 7.86
N ALA A 385 -4.49 -22.89 7.07
CA ALA A 385 -5.81 -22.57 7.58
C ALA A 385 -6.66 -23.81 7.94
N GLY A 386 -6.21 -25.03 7.60
CA GLY A 386 -7.01 -26.26 7.72
C GLY A 386 -8.12 -26.37 6.67
N GLY A 387 -7.92 -25.77 5.50
CA GLY A 387 -8.81 -25.84 4.35
C GLY A 387 -8.31 -26.77 3.24
N GLU A 388 -9.15 -26.94 2.22
CA GLU A 388 -8.87 -27.78 1.06
C GLU A 388 -7.97 -27.06 0.03
N PRO A 389 -7.05 -27.77 -0.65
CA PRO A 389 -6.27 -27.21 -1.75
C PRO A 389 -7.14 -26.87 -2.96
N GLY A 390 -6.60 -26.08 -3.89
CA GLY A 390 -7.28 -25.70 -5.14
C GLY A 390 -8.23 -24.52 -5.01
N ARG A 391 -8.39 -23.94 -3.82
CA ARG A 391 -9.27 -22.78 -3.57
C ARG A 391 -8.49 -21.48 -3.41
N ALA A 392 -9.15 -20.36 -3.68
CA ALA A 392 -8.58 -19.04 -3.46
C ALA A 392 -8.47 -18.72 -1.95
N PRO A 393 -7.45 -17.95 -1.51
CA PRO A 393 -7.22 -17.61 -0.10
C PRO A 393 -8.42 -17.04 0.63
N MET A 394 -9.24 -16.23 -0.06
CA MET A 394 -10.46 -15.67 0.51
C MET A 394 -11.45 -16.73 1.00
N PHE A 395 -11.42 -17.95 0.45
CA PHE A 395 -12.27 -19.07 0.84
C PHE A 395 -11.63 -20.03 1.84
N ALA A 396 -10.40 -19.77 2.28
CA ALA A 396 -9.78 -20.55 3.34
C ALA A 396 -10.55 -20.34 4.67
N PRO A 397 -10.76 -21.40 5.46
CA PRO A 397 -11.45 -21.27 6.74
C PRO A 397 -10.62 -20.44 7.73
N PHE A 398 -11.28 -19.98 8.79
CA PHE A 398 -10.65 -19.31 9.92
C PHE A 398 -11.27 -19.76 11.22
N ARG A 399 -10.46 -19.90 12.27
CA ARG A 399 -10.95 -20.21 13.62
C ARG A 399 -10.48 -19.13 14.57
N LEU A 400 -11.42 -18.59 15.33
CA LEU A 400 -11.17 -17.66 16.41
C LEU A 400 -11.92 -18.15 17.64
N ARG A 401 -11.20 -18.50 18.72
CA ARG A 401 -11.77 -19.28 19.84
C ARG A 401 -12.49 -20.52 19.31
N ASP A 402 -13.76 -20.74 19.69
CA ASP A 402 -14.57 -21.84 19.17
C ASP A 402 -15.39 -21.47 17.93
N MET A 403 -15.40 -20.19 17.54
CA MET A 403 -16.04 -19.76 16.31
C MET A 403 -15.23 -20.22 15.09
N ARG A 404 -15.91 -20.90 14.18
CA ARG A 404 -15.37 -21.29 12.87
C ARG A 404 -16.06 -20.50 11.78
N LEU A 405 -15.25 -19.86 10.93
CA LEU A 405 -15.69 -19.18 9.72
C LEU A 405 -15.33 -20.04 8.51
N LYS A 406 -16.28 -20.18 7.60
CA LYS A 406 -16.12 -20.95 6.36
C LYS A 406 -15.22 -20.26 5.32
N ASN A 407 -14.97 -18.96 5.48
CA ASN A 407 -14.12 -18.16 4.61
C ASN A 407 -13.66 -16.88 5.32
N ARG A 408 -12.78 -16.10 4.70
CA ARG A 408 -12.15 -14.88 5.25
C ARG A 408 -12.93 -13.59 4.97
N VAL A 409 -14.10 -13.68 4.34
CA VAL A 409 -14.87 -12.52 3.91
C VAL A 409 -15.81 -12.06 5.01
N VAL A 410 -15.72 -10.77 5.34
CA VAL A 410 -16.53 -10.12 6.37
C VAL A 410 -17.39 -9.03 5.76
N VAL A 411 -18.69 -9.02 6.06
CA VAL A 411 -19.55 -7.87 5.79
C VAL A 411 -19.33 -6.86 6.92
N SER A 412 -18.75 -5.71 6.58
CA SER A 412 -18.43 -4.64 7.53
C SER A 412 -19.71 -4.06 8.18
N PRO A 413 -19.64 -3.55 9.43
CA PRO A 413 -20.75 -2.82 10.03
C PRO A 413 -21.02 -1.53 9.22
N MET A 414 -22.29 -1.29 8.89
CA MET A 414 -22.73 -0.16 8.04
C MET A 414 -24.06 0.38 8.55
N ALA A 415 -24.06 1.59 9.11
CA ALA A 415 -25.26 2.23 9.62
C ALA A 415 -26.35 2.33 8.55
N GLN A 416 -27.55 1.82 8.85
CA GLN A 416 -28.70 1.83 7.96
C GLN A 416 -29.62 3.02 8.24
N TYR A 417 -29.63 3.52 9.47
CA TYR A 417 -30.45 4.65 9.90
C TYR A 417 -31.96 4.41 9.73
N LYS A 418 -32.42 3.17 9.93
CA LYS A 418 -33.82 2.74 9.71
C LYS A 418 -34.51 2.16 10.95
N ALA A 419 -33.88 2.22 12.13
CA ALA A 419 -34.50 1.81 13.37
C ALA A 419 -35.55 2.83 13.82
N VAL A 420 -36.50 2.39 14.64
CA VAL A 420 -37.49 3.25 15.27
C VAL A 420 -37.32 3.13 16.78
N ASP A 421 -36.99 4.23 17.45
CA ASP A 421 -36.67 4.28 18.88
C ASP A 421 -35.56 3.32 19.35
N GLY A 422 -34.69 2.94 18.41
CA GLY A 422 -33.63 1.95 18.61
C GLY A 422 -34.03 0.52 18.23
N CYS A 423 -35.31 0.26 17.97
CA CYS A 423 -35.76 -1.07 17.59
C CYS A 423 -35.47 -1.36 16.11
N PRO A 424 -34.73 -2.44 15.79
CA PRO A 424 -34.55 -2.89 14.41
C PRO A 424 -35.89 -3.23 13.76
N THR A 425 -36.14 -2.64 12.59
CA THR A 425 -37.30 -2.89 11.74
C THR A 425 -37.04 -4.02 10.73
N ASP A 426 -38.06 -4.39 9.95
CA ASP A 426 -37.94 -5.36 8.85
C ASP A 426 -36.89 -4.98 7.80
N TRP A 427 -36.53 -3.68 7.69
CA TRP A 427 -35.38 -3.25 6.88
C TRP A 427 -34.10 -3.98 7.29
N HIS A 428 -33.80 -4.02 8.59
CA HIS A 428 -32.58 -4.66 9.12
C HIS A 428 -32.67 -6.17 8.94
N PHE A 429 -33.84 -6.76 9.20
CA PHE A 429 -34.05 -8.19 9.01
C PHE A 429 -33.73 -8.58 7.57
N VAL A 430 -34.36 -7.94 6.57
CA VAL A 430 -34.09 -8.21 5.15
C VAL A 430 -32.64 -7.88 4.81
N HIS A 431 -32.13 -6.74 5.26
CA HIS A 431 -30.77 -6.31 4.96
C HIS A 431 -29.75 -7.38 5.35
N TYR A 432 -29.73 -7.81 6.62
CA TYR A 432 -28.73 -8.75 7.11
C TYR A 432 -29.01 -10.20 6.68
N ALA A 433 -30.28 -10.61 6.57
CA ALA A 433 -30.63 -11.94 6.08
C ALA A 433 -30.12 -12.17 4.65
N GLU A 434 -30.21 -11.17 3.77
CA GLU A 434 -29.68 -11.28 2.41
C GLU A 434 -28.14 -11.42 2.39
N ARG A 435 -27.43 -10.68 3.25
CA ARG A 435 -25.95 -10.78 3.32
C ARG A 435 -25.49 -12.10 3.94
N ALA A 436 -26.23 -12.64 4.91
CA ALA A 436 -25.97 -13.96 5.49
C ALA A 436 -26.12 -15.08 4.43
N LYS A 437 -27.15 -14.99 3.57
CA LYS A 437 -27.29 -15.89 2.41
C LYS A 437 -26.21 -15.67 1.35
N GLY A 438 -25.66 -14.46 1.27
CA GLY A 438 -24.73 -14.00 0.25
C GLY A 438 -23.31 -14.58 0.29
N GLY A 439 -23.05 -15.55 1.17
CA GLY A 439 -21.83 -16.37 1.13
C GLY A 439 -20.68 -15.91 2.04
N ALA A 440 -20.75 -14.73 2.65
CA ALA A 440 -19.73 -14.26 3.60
C ALA A 440 -19.60 -15.18 4.82
N GLY A 441 -18.41 -15.25 5.40
CA GLY A 441 -18.14 -16.05 6.60
C GLY A 441 -18.69 -15.38 7.86
N LEU A 442 -18.59 -14.06 7.93
CA LEU A 442 -19.02 -13.26 9.07
C LEU A 442 -19.80 -12.02 8.61
N VAL A 443 -20.93 -11.75 9.26
CA VAL A 443 -21.76 -10.57 9.01
C VAL A 443 -21.81 -9.71 10.26
N TYR A 444 -21.40 -8.45 10.16
CA TYR A 444 -21.58 -7.50 11.24
C TYR A 444 -22.92 -6.80 11.14
N THR A 445 -23.60 -6.64 12.28
CA THR A 445 -24.63 -5.61 12.42
C THR A 445 -23.98 -4.22 12.38
N GLU A 446 -24.77 -3.19 12.08
CA GLU A 446 -24.34 -1.81 12.30
C GLU A 446 -24.10 -1.53 13.78
N MET A 447 -23.45 -0.41 14.08
CA MET A 447 -23.26 0.04 15.46
C MET A 447 -24.61 0.08 16.17
N THR A 448 -24.77 -0.84 17.11
CA THR A 448 -25.96 -1.00 17.93
C THR A 448 -25.72 -0.27 19.25
N CYS A 449 -26.51 0.77 19.48
CA CYS A 449 -26.22 1.75 20.52
C CYS A 449 -26.59 1.20 21.90
N VAL A 450 -25.73 1.42 22.90
CA VAL A 450 -25.92 0.87 24.26
C VAL A 450 -26.93 1.66 25.11
N SER A 451 -27.35 2.82 24.64
CA SER A 451 -28.37 3.67 25.28
C SER A 451 -29.06 4.59 24.26
N PRO A 452 -30.23 5.16 24.60
CA PRO A 452 -30.93 6.10 23.73
C PRO A 452 -30.08 7.32 23.35
N GLU A 453 -29.32 7.87 24.30
CA GLU A 453 -28.43 9.03 24.11
C GLU A 453 -27.13 8.64 23.38
N GLY A 454 -26.76 7.35 23.43
CA GLY A 454 -25.63 6.79 22.69
C GLY A 454 -25.86 6.64 21.19
N ARG A 455 -27.04 6.98 20.68
CA ARG A 455 -27.34 6.94 19.24
C ARG A 455 -26.63 8.04 18.46
N ILE A 456 -26.23 7.73 17.22
CA ILE A 456 -25.73 8.76 16.27
C ILE A 456 -26.93 9.59 15.82
N THR A 457 -27.95 8.92 15.29
CA THR A 457 -29.17 9.53 14.75
C THR A 457 -30.41 8.86 15.36
N PRO A 458 -31.60 9.46 15.22
CA PRO A 458 -32.84 8.82 15.63
C PRO A 458 -33.09 7.45 14.98
N GLY A 459 -32.50 7.20 13.80
CA GLY A 459 -32.62 5.96 13.05
C GLY A 459 -31.59 4.88 13.41
N CYS A 460 -30.70 5.11 14.37
CA CYS A 460 -29.73 4.11 14.81
C CYS A 460 -30.39 3.03 15.68
N PRO A 461 -30.08 1.74 15.48
CA PRO A 461 -30.57 0.69 16.34
C PRO A 461 -29.87 0.73 17.70
N GLY A 462 -30.52 0.14 18.69
CA GLY A 462 -30.04 0.03 20.06
C GLY A 462 -30.11 -1.39 20.58
N LEU A 463 -29.56 -1.58 21.77
CA LEU A 463 -29.64 -2.81 22.55
C LEU A 463 -29.69 -2.45 24.04
N TYR A 464 -30.80 -1.82 24.42
CA TYR A 464 -31.06 -1.28 25.75
C TYR A 464 -32.53 -1.47 26.19
N ALA A 465 -33.31 -2.22 25.41
CA ALA A 465 -34.73 -2.49 25.65
C ALA A 465 -35.09 -3.93 25.20
N PRO A 466 -36.05 -4.61 25.85
CA PRO A 466 -36.42 -5.99 25.52
C PRO A 466 -36.84 -6.21 24.07
N GLU A 467 -37.55 -5.26 23.46
CA GLU A 467 -37.97 -5.30 22.07
C GLU A 467 -36.78 -5.27 21.09
N HIS A 468 -35.66 -4.63 21.48
CA HIS A 468 -34.45 -4.61 20.67
C HIS A 468 -33.79 -5.99 20.67
N GLU A 469 -33.65 -6.60 21.85
CA GLU A 469 -33.13 -7.98 22.00
C GLU A 469 -33.98 -8.96 21.18
N ALA A 470 -35.31 -8.87 21.26
CA ALA A 470 -36.21 -9.73 20.51
C ALA A 470 -36.05 -9.59 18.99
N ALA A 471 -35.92 -8.35 18.48
CA ALA A 471 -35.74 -8.08 17.05
C ALA A 471 -34.40 -8.61 16.54
N TRP A 472 -33.31 -8.42 17.29
CA TRP A 472 -32.00 -8.96 16.92
C TRP A 472 -31.97 -10.49 17.01
N LYS A 473 -32.58 -11.07 18.05
CA LYS A 473 -32.70 -12.52 18.19
C LYS A 473 -33.41 -13.14 16.98
N ARG A 474 -34.49 -12.53 16.49
CA ARG A 474 -35.19 -12.99 15.28
C ARG A 474 -34.25 -13.09 14.07
N LEU A 475 -33.36 -12.12 13.89
CA LEU A 475 -32.36 -12.14 12.82
C LEU A 475 -31.29 -13.22 13.05
N VAL A 476 -30.72 -13.30 14.25
CA VAL A 476 -29.69 -14.29 14.60
C VAL A 476 -30.21 -15.72 14.41
N ASP A 477 -31.42 -16.01 14.93
CA ASP A 477 -32.07 -17.31 14.79
C ASP A 477 -32.33 -17.67 13.31
N PHE A 478 -32.68 -16.68 12.47
CA PHE A 478 -32.79 -16.88 11.02
C PHE A 478 -31.43 -17.21 10.41
N THR A 479 -30.39 -16.42 10.71
CA THR A 479 -29.04 -16.61 10.16
C THR A 479 -28.50 -18.00 10.47
N HIS A 480 -28.63 -18.47 11.71
CA HIS A 480 -28.14 -19.80 12.11
C HIS A 480 -28.96 -20.96 11.55
N ARG A 481 -30.28 -20.77 11.36
CA ARG A 481 -31.16 -21.82 10.83
C ARG A 481 -31.02 -21.97 9.32
N GLU A 482 -30.90 -20.87 8.59
CA GLU A 482 -31.00 -20.85 7.12
C GLU A 482 -29.63 -20.76 6.43
N THR A 483 -28.55 -20.47 7.17
CA THR A 483 -27.23 -20.23 6.60
C THR A 483 -26.10 -20.76 7.48
N GLN A 484 -24.88 -20.81 6.93
CA GLN A 484 -23.66 -21.10 7.70
C GLN A 484 -22.90 -19.82 8.14
N ALA A 485 -23.44 -18.63 7.85
CA ALA A 485 -22.76 -17.38 8.21
C ALA A 485 -22.77 -17.21 9.74
N LYS A 486 -21.68 -16.63 10.25
CA LYS A 486 -21.61 -16.14 11.63
C LYS A 486 -22.05 -14.69 11.70
N ILE A 487 -22.56 -14.27 12.85
CA ILE A 487 -23.06 -12.89 13.03
C ILE A 487 -22.42 -12.23 14.25
N CYS A 488 -21.88 -11.02 14.02
CA CYS A 488 -21.25 -10.18 15.04
C CYS A 488 -22.14 -8.98 15.38
N CYS A 489 -22.31 -8.70 16.67
CA CYS A 489 -22.93 -7.47 17.15
C CYS A 489 -21.86 -6.42 17.45
N GLN A 490 -21.78 -5.37 16.65
CA GLN A 490 -20.97 -4.20 17.01
C GLN A 490 -21.78 -3.31 17.95
N ILE A 491 -21.30 -3.10 19.17
CA ILE A 491 -21.93 -2.19 20.14
C ILE A 491 -21.09 -0.93 20.35
N GLY A 492 -21.76 0.20 20.55
CA GLY A 492 -21.09 1.50 20.65
C GLY A 492 -21.94 2.61 21.25
N HIS A 493 -21.32 3.76 21.43
CA HIS A 493 -21.94 4.99 21.91
C HIS A 493 -21.38 6.17 21.12
N SER A 494 -22.23 6.98 20.49
CA SER A 494 -21.86 8.05 19.57
C SER A 494 -21.05 9.19 20.21
N GLY A 495 -21.25 9.43 21.50
CA GLY A 495 -20.52 10.44 22.26
C GLY A 495 -20.73 11.83 21.68
N ARG A 496 -19.65 12.59 21.46
CA ARG A 496 -19.74 13.96 20.89
C ARG A 496 -20.26 14.03 19.44
N LYS A 497 -20.40 12.89 18.77
CA LYS A 497 -20.93 12.77 17.39
C LYS A 497 -22.37 12.24 17.35
N GLY A 498 -23.06 12.25 18.50
CA GLY A 498 -24.47 11.90 18.60
C GLY A 498 -25.41 13.04 18.26
N SER A 499 -26.71 12.73 18.25
CA SER A 499 -27.77 13.72 18.02
C SER A 499 -27.66 14.43 16.66
N THR A 500 -27.38 13.65 15.61
CA THR A 500 -27.25 14.15 14.24
C THR A 500 -28.39 13.70 13.33
N GLN A 501 -28.52 14.40 12.20
CA GLN A 501 -29.38 14.05 11.08
C GLN A 501 -29.07 12.67 10.49
N LEU A 502 -30.02 12.11 9.74
CA LEU A 502 -29.85 10.83 9.06
C LEU A 502 -28.79 10.93 7.95
N GLY A 503 -28.13 9.82 7.61
CA GLY A 503 -26.95 9.83 6.74
C GLY A 503 -27.16 10.36 5.31
N TRP A 504 -28.40 10.46 4.81
CA TRP A 504 -28.73 11.03 3.50
C TRP A 504 -29.25 12.47 3.57
N GLU A 505 -29.37 13.04 4.77
CA GLU A 505 -29.64 14.45 4.98
C GLU A 505 -28.29 15.20 4.97
N THR A 506 -28.01 16.03 5.98
CA THR A 506 -26.67 16.64 6.11
C THR A 506 -25.81 15.79 7.05
N MET A 507 -24.80 15.12 6.49
CA MET A 507 -23.89 14.26 7.26
C MET A 507 -23.26 15.02 8.44
N ASP A 508 -23.24 14.39 9.61
CA ASP A 508 -22.71 14.91 10.89
C ASP A 508 -23.37 16.20 11.41
N ALA A 509 -24.36 16.75 10.72
CA ALA A 509 -25.06 17.95 11.18
C ALA A 509 -25.99 17.63 12.36
N PRO A 510 -26.12 18.54 13.34
CA PRO A 510 -27.06 18.35 14.44
C PRO A 510 -28.50 18.23 13.93
N LEU A 511 -29.36 17.62 14.73
CA LEU A 511 -30.80 17.63 14.49
C LEU A 511 -31.33 19.07 14.49
N ALA A 512 -32.32 19.35 13.64
CA ALA A 512 -32.97 20.66 13.60
C ALA A 512 -33.78 20.95 14.88
N SER A 513 -34.32 19.91 15.52
CA SER A 513 -35.03 19.97 16.79
C SER A 513 -34.93 18.61 17.51
N GLY A 514 -35.21 18.58 18.82
CA GLY A 514 -35.19 17.33 19.59
C GLY A 514 -33.79 16.77 19.87
N ASN A 515 -32.76 17.63 19.91
CA ASN A 515 -31.42 17.20 20.31
C ASN A 515 -31.42 16.69 21.76
N TRP A 516 -30.60 15.67 22.04
CA TRP A 516 -30.39 15.14 23.39
C TRP A 516 -29.00 15.50 23.93
N PRO A 517 -28.79 15.44 25.27
CA PRO A 517 -27.48 15.69 25.87
C PRO A 517 -26.42 14.70 25.37
N LEU A 518 -25.23 15.20 25.07
CA LEU A 518 -24.09 14.40 24.61
C LEU A 518 -23.03 14.24 25.71
N LEU A 519 -22.29 13.14 25.65
CA LEU A 519 -21.16 12.83 26.53
C LEU A 519 -19.86 12.71 25.73
N SER A 520 -18.74 13.04 26.35
CA SER A 520 -17.40 12.81 25.79
C SER A 520 -16.32 12.85 26.88
N ALA A 521 -15.08 12.50 26.53
CA ALA A 521 -13.93 12.67 27.41
C ALA A 521 -13.78 14.14 27.87
N SER A 522 -13.99 15.09 26.96
CA SER A 522 -13.90 16.53 27.20
C SER A 522 -15.07 17.29 26.60
N ALA A 523 -15.32 18.51 27.09
CA ALA A 523 -16.34 19.43 26.59
C ALA A 523 -15.93 20.09 25.26
N LEU A 524 -15.65 19.27 24.24
CA LEU A 524 -15.19 19.67 22.91
C LEU A 524 -16.20 19.16 21.87
N PRO A 525 -16.91 20.04 21.14
CA PRO A 525 -17.88 19.63 20.13
C PRO A 525 -17.18 18.99 18.91
N TRP A 526 -17.93 18.23 18.12
CA TRP A 526 -17.44 17.65 16.85
C TRP A 526 -17.08 18.72 15.82
N SER A 527 -17.95 19.71 15.65
CA SER A 527 -17.75 20.90 14.82
C SER A 527 -18.38 22.11 15.50
N SER A 528 -18.15 23.31 14.95
CA SER A 528 -18.76 24.55 15.47
C SER A 528 -20.30 24.55 15.44
N GLY A 529 -20.92 23.72 14.59
CA GLY A 529 -22.37 23.58 14.51
C GLY A 529 -22.97 22.57 15.49
N ASN A 530 -22.16 21.69 16.09
CA ASN A 530 -22.67 20.63 16.98
C ASN A 530 -22.73 21.09 18.43
N ALA A 531 -23.61 20.46 19.22
CA ALA A 531 -23.71 20.71 20.65
C ALA A 531 -22.40 20.36 21.38
N VAL A 532 -22.06 21.17 22.40
CA VAL A 532 -20.94 20.87 23.29
C VAL A 532 -21.33 19.71 24.20
N PRO A 533 -20.58 18.58 24.22
CA PRO A 533 -20.88 17.47 25.11
C PRO A 533 -20.53 17.82 26.56
N LYS A 534 -21.19 17.16 27.51
CA LYS A 534 -20.72 17.14 28.90
C LYS A 534 -19.41 16.31 28.95
N ALA A 535 -18.37 16.88 29.57
CA ALA A 535 -17.19 16.11 29.94
C ALA A 535 -17.58 15.10 31.03
N MET A 536 -17.39 13.81 30.77
CA MET A 536 -17.82 12.76 31.68
C MET A 536 -17.12 12.85 33.04
N ASP A 537 -17.89 12.74 34.12
CA ASP A 537 -17.36 12.45 35.45
C ASP A 537 -17.25 10.94 35.68
N ARG A 538 -16.78 10.51 36.86
CA ARG A 538 -16.67 9.08 37.17
C ARG A 538 -18.02 8.36 37.16
N ALA A 539 -19.08 9.02 37.63
CA ALA A 539 -20.41 8.41 37.65
C ALA A 539 -20.97 8.23 36.22
N ASP A 540 -20.70 9.16 35.32
CA ASP A 540 -21.01 9.00 33.89
C ASP A 540 -20.23 7.81 33.30
N MET A 541 -18.93 7.68 33.60
CA MET A 541 -18.09 6.57 33.16
C MET A 541 -18.60 5.22 33.67
N ASP A 542 -19.00 5.14 34.94
CA ASP A 542 -19.58 3.93 35.54
C ASP A 542 -20.92 3.56 34.89
N ARG A 543 -21.80 4.55 34.70
CA ARG A 543 -23.11 4.34 34.07
C ARG A 543 -22.97 3.83 32.64
N VAL A 544 -22.15 4.49 31.81
CA VAL A 544 -21.97 4.06 30.42
C VAL A 544 -21.28 2.69 30.36
N THR A 545 -20.34 2.39 31.26
CA THR A 545 -19.75 1.05 31.36
C THR A 545 -20.83 -0.01 31.65
N ALA A 546 -21.75 0.27 32.56
CA ALA A 546 -22.88 -0.62 32.84
C ALA A 546 -23.84 -0.76 31.64
N GLU A 547 -24.03 0.28 30.84
CA GLU A 547 -24.80 0.22 29.58
C GLU A 547 -24.13 -0.72 28.57
N PHE A 548 -22.80 -0.66 28.40
CA PHE A 548 -22.05 -1.60 27.58
C PHE A 548 -22.16 -3.05 28.08
N VAL A 549 -22.10 -3.26 29.39
CA VAL A 549 -22.29 -4.60 30.02
C VAL A 549 -23.69 -5.13 29.72
N ALA A 550 -24.73 -4.34 29.96
CA ALA A 550 -26.11 -4.74 29.71
C ALA A 550 -26.35 -5.10 28.23
N ALA A 551 -25.80 -4.29 27.30
CA ALA A 551 -25.87 -4.58 25.88
C ALA A 551 -25.12 -5.89 25.52
N ALA A 552 -23.96 -6.16 26.13
CA ALA A 552 -23.23 -7.41 25.91
C ALA A 552 -24.02 -8.64 26.38
N GLU A 553 -24.67 -8.57 27.54
CA GLU A 553 -25.55 -9.65 28.03
C GLU A 553 -26.77 -9.84 27.12
N MET A 554 -27.40 -8.76 26.66
CA MET A 554 -28.49 -8.82 25.68
C MET A 554 -28.03 -9.45 24.36
N ALA A 555 -26.84 -9.11 23.88
CA ALA A 555 -26.27 -9.70 22.66
C ALA A 555 -26.01 -11.20 22.83
N GLU A 556 -25.57 -11.62 24.02
CA GLU A 556 -25.36 -13.04 24.32
C GLU A 556 -26.70 -13.80 24.26
N ARG A 557 -27.74 -13.27 24.94
CA ARG A 557 -29.08 -13.87 24.95
C ARG A 557 -29.75 -13.86 23.57
N ALA A 558 -29.49 -12.84 22.75
CA ALA A 558 -29.91 -12.80 21.36
C ALA A 558 -29.19 -13.84 20.48
N GLY A 559 -28.07 -14.40 20.96
CA GLY A 559 -27.39 -15.54 20.34
C GLY A 559 -26.23 -15.18 19.44
N PHE A 560 -25.76 -13.92 19.41
CA PHE A 560 -24.66 -13.52 18.54
C PHE A 560 -23.40 -14.40 18.73
N ASP A 561 -22.68 -14.68 17.65
CA ASP A 561 -21.49 -15.53 17.68
C ASP A 561 -20.25 -14.76 18.18
N MET A 562 -20.26 -13.44 17.98
CA MET A 562 -19.17 -12.53 18.28
C MET A 562 -19.72 -11.16 18.68
N ILE A 563 -18.97 -10.43 19.50
CA ILE A 563 -19.27 -9.04 19.87
C ILE A 563 -18.09 -8.14 19.53
N GLU A 564 -18.34 -6.91 19.13
CA GLU A 564 -17.29 -5.90 18.90
C GLU A 564 -17.56 -4.62 19.67
N LEU A 565 -16.55 -4.14 20.41
CA LEU A 565 -16.54 -2.81 20.99
C LEU A 565 -16.13 -1.78 19.94
N HIS A 566 -16.99 -0.80 19.68
CA HIS A 566 -16.67 0.29 18.76
C HIS A 566 -15.82 1.39 19.45
N ALA A 567 -14.50 1.28 19.34
CA ALA A 567 -13.50 2.23 19.85
C ALA A 567 -12.84 3.08 18.74
N ALA A 568 -13.60 3.41 17.70
CA ALA A 568 -13.11 4.08 16.50
C ALA A 568 -13.99 5.26 16.10
N HIS A 569 -13.59 5.93 15.01
CA HIS A 569 -14.37 6.93 14.28
C HIS A 569 -14.85 8.14 15.09
N GLY A 570 -14.12 8.49 16.15
CA GLY A 570 -14.40 9.67 16.96
C GLY A 570 -15.65 9.58 17.83
N TYR A 571 -16.27 8.40 17.92
CA TYR A 571 -17.34 8.10 18.86
C TYR A 571 -16.80 8.01 20.29
N LEU A 572 -17.64 7.69 21.27
CA LEU A 572 -17.34 7.93 22.69
C LEU A 572 -16.02 7.28 23.16
N VAL A 573 -15.83 5.98 22.93
CA VAL A 573 -14.62 5.29 23.38
C VAL A 573 -13.40 5.81 22.62
N SER A 574 -13.53 6.05 21.31
CA SER A 574 -12.49 6.70 20.51
C SER A 574 -12.17 8.12 21.00
N SER A 575 -13.13 8.83 21.59
CA SER A 575 -12.94 10.21 22.05
C SER A 575 -12.10 10.30 23.33
N PHE A 576 -12.06 9.23 24.13
CA PHE A 576 -11.08 9.06 25.20
C PHE A 576 -9.70 8.71 24.67
N ILE A 577 -9.61 7.89 23.62
CA ILE A 577 -8.33 7.46 23.05
C ILE A 577 -7.64 8.61 22.32
N SER A 578 -8.33 9.40 21.50
CA SER A 578 -7.68 10.45 20.71
C SER A 578 -7.32 11.68 21.56
N PRO A 579 -6.06 12.17 21.51
CA PRO A 579 -5.68 13.40 22.19
C PRO A 579 -6.38 14.65 21.61
N LEU A 580 -6.90 14.59 20.38
CA LEU A 580 -7.66 15.67 19.75
C LEU A 580 -9.05 15.90 20.39
N SER A 581 -9.54 14.93 21.15
CA SER A 581 -10.84 14.98 21.83
C SER A 581 -10.77 14.80 23.34
N ASN A 582 -9.62 14.37 23.86
CA ASN A 582 -9.37 14.17 25.27
C ASN A 582 -8.27 15.12 25.77
N ASN A 583 -8.70 16.27 26.28
CA ASN A 583 -7.84 17.24 26.96
C ASN A 583 -7.93 17.14 28.49
N ARG A 584 -8.40 16.00 29.03
CA ARG A 584 -8.52 15.82 30.47
C ARG A 584 -7.14 15.86 31.14
N THR A 585 -7.13 16.36 32.37
CA THR A 585 -5.92 16.46 33.21
C THR A 585 -5.95 15.51 34.41
N ASP A 586 -7.00 14.68 34.52
CA ASP A 586 -7.11 13.63 35.53
C ASP A 586 -6.50 12.30 35.03
N ALA A 587 -6.75 11.20 35.74
CA ALA A 587 -6.21 9.87 35.41
C ALA A 587 -6.72 9.29 34.06
N TYR A 588 -7.59 10.01 33.34
CA TYR A 588 -8.21 9.57 32.10
C TYR A 588 -7.79 10.40 30.88
N GLY A 589 -6.81 11.31 31.00
CA GLY A 589 -6.24 12.06 29.87
C GLY A 589 -4.74 12.32 29.98
N GLY A 590 -4.17 12.94 28.94
CA GLY A 590 -2.73 13.16 28.81
C GLY A 590 -2.02 11.95 28.17
N SER A 591 -1.32 11.15 28.97
CA SER A 591 -0.56 10.01 28.47
C SER A 591 -1.44 8.97 27.76
N LEU A 592 -0.84 8.16 26.88
CA LEU A 592 -1.55 7.05 26.24
C LEU A 592 -2.19 6.12 27.27
N GLU A 593 -1.46 5.77 28.34
CA GLU A 593 -1.97 4.92 29.42
C GLU A 593 -3.25 5.49 30.05
N ASN A 594 -3.27 6.79 30.33
CA ASN A 594 -4.45 7.45 30.91
C ASN A 594 -5.61 7.51 29.90
N ARG A 595 -5.33 7.87 28.64
CA ARG A 595 -6.34 7.89 27.56
C ARG A 595 -6.96 6.52 27.33
N MET A 596 -6.20 5.46 27.51
CA MET A 596 -6.64 4.06 27.38
C MET A 596 -7.33 3.51 28.63
N ARG A 597 -7.19 4.16 29.80
CA ARG A 597 -7.68 3.64 31.08
C ARG A 597 -9.17 3.30 31.05
N TRP A 598 -10.04 4.24 30.71
CA TRP A 598 -11.48 3.99 30.63
C TRP A 598 -11.87 3.04 29.48
N PRO A 599 -11.34 3.18 28.25
CA PRO A 599 -11.54 2.18 27.19
C PRO A 599 -11.24 0.73 27.62
N LEU A 600 -10.17 0.52 28.39
CA LEU A 600 -9.82 -0.81 28.92
C LEU A 600 -10.73 -1.25 30.07
N GLU A 601 -11.19 -0.33 30.93
CA GLU A 601 -12.22 -0.62 31.94
C GLU A 601 -13.51 -1.14 31.28
N VAL A 602 -13.96 -0.50 30.19
CA VAL A 602 -15.14 -0.93 29.41
C VAL A 602 -14.93 -2.32 28.80
N LEU A 603 -13.78 -2.55 28.15
CA LEU A 603 -13.50 -3.86 27.54
C LEU A 603 -13.45 -4.97 28.59
N HIS A 604 -12.78 -4.76 29.72
CA HIS A 604 -12.74 -5.73 30.82
C HIS A 604 -14.14 -6.05 31.35
N ALA A 605 -14.98 -5.04 31.54
CA ALA A 605 -16.34 -5.23 32.02
C ALA A 605 -17.20 -6.03 31.02
N MET A 606 -17.11 -5.71 29.73
CA MET A 606 -17.75 -6.50 28.67
C MET A 606 -17.22 -7.94 28.64
N ARG A 607 -15.90 -8.11 28.73
CA ARG A 607 -15.24 -9.43 28.66
C ARG A 607 -15.64 -10.33 29.82
N ALA A 608 -15.93 -9.76 30.99
CA ALA A 608 -16.37 -10.49 32.17
C ALA A 608 -17.77 -11.11 32.03
N VAL A 609 -18.66 -10.51 31.22
CA VAL A 609 -20.02 -11.04 30.99
C VAL A 609 -20.15 -11.82 29.67
N TRP A 610 -19.29 -11.56 28.69
CA TRP A 610 -19.29 -12.31 27.42
C TRP A 610 -18.72 -13.72 27.63
N PRO A 611 -19.27 -14.79 27.01
CA PRO A 611 -18.75 -16.15 27.18
C PRO A 611 -17.31 -16.32 26.65
N ALA A 612 -16.42 -16.91 27.45
CA ALA A 612 -14.99 -17.03 27.12
C ALA A 612 -14.68 -17.81 25.82
N HIS A 613 -15.58 -18.70 25.40
CA HIS A 613 -15.44 -19.47 24.16
C HIS A 613 -15.86 -18.68 22.90
N LYS A 614 -16.55 -17.53 23.07
CA LYS A 614 -16.97 -16.65 21.98
C LYS A 614 -15.98 -15.49 21.79
N PRO A 615 -15.65 -15.16 20.53
CA PRO A 615 -14.75 -14.05 20.24
C PRO A 615 -15.29 -12.68 20.65
N MET A 616 -14.36 -11.79 21.01
CA MET A 616 -14.59 -10.37 21.22
C MET A 616 -13.60 -9.56 20.36
N SER A 617 -14.10 -8.61 19.57
CA SER A 617 -13.29 -7.67 18.78
C SER A 617 -13.30 -6.28 19.37
N VAL A 618 -12.29 -5.48 19.01
CA VAL A 618 -12.32 -4.03 19.16
C VAL A 618 -12.04 -3.40 17.81
N ARG A 619 -12.90 -2.46 17.40
CA ARG A 619 -12.62 -1.61 16.24
C ARG A 619 -11.90 -0.35 16.68
N ILE A 620 -10.76 -0.04 16.06
CA ILE A 620 -9.97 1.17 16.36
C ILE A 620 -9.79 2.07 15.13
N SER A 621 -9.51 3.35 15.36
CA SER A 621 -8.93 4.25 14.36
C SER A 621 -7.41 4.24 14.52
N ALA A 622 -6.69 3.57 13.62
CA ALA A 622 -5.24 3.42 13.70
C ALA A 622 -4.45 4.71 13.37
N THR A 623 -5.15 5.74 12.91
CA THR A 623 -4.61 7.10 12.85
C THR A 623 -5.75 8.10 12.86
N ASP A 624 -5.51 9.28 13.43
CA ASP A 624 -6.43 10.41 13.35
C ASP A 624 -6.28 11.23 12.06
N TRP A 625 -5.24 10.96 11.25
CA TRP A 625 -4.84 11.76 10.08
C TRP A 625 -4.55 13.23 10.42
N ALA A 626 -3.99 13.49 11.60
CA ALA A 626 -3.68 14.83 12.10
C ALA A 626 -2.19 15.01 12.43
N GLY A 627 -1.30 14.24 11.79
CA GLY A 627 0.13 14.23 12.14
C GLY A 627 0.36 13.77 13.57
N ASP A 628 1.31 14.40 14.25
CA ASP A 628 1.71 14.08 15.63
C ASP A 628 0.73 14.60 16.69
N ASP A 629 -0.25 15.44 16.30
CA ASP A 629 -1.27 15.96 17.22
C ASP A 629 -2.34 14.92 17.58
N GLY A 630 -2.41 13.80 16.82
CA GLY A 630 -3.40 12.75 16.98
C GLY A 630 -2.79 11.37 17.23
N VAL A 631 -3.65 10.34 17.24
CA VAL A 631 -3.18 8.95 17.23
C VAL A 631 -2.38 8.70 15.94
N THR A 632 -1.17 8.20 16.10
CA THR A 632 -0.27 7.82 15.00
C THR A 632 -0.35 6.32 14.73
N PRO A 633 0.08 5.85 13.54
CA PRO A 633 0.15 4.42 13.24
C PRO A 633 1.05 3.63 14.20
N ALA A 634 2.06 4.26 14.81
CA ALA A 634 2.92 3.62 15.81
C ALA A 634 2.17 3.45 17.14
N GLU A 635 1.53 4.52 17.61
CA GLU A 635 0.70 4.47 18.82
C GLU A 635 -0.46 3.46 18.67
N ALA A 636 -1.00 3.29 17.47
CA ALA A 636 -2.04 2.30 17.19
C ALA A 636 -1.61 0.84 17.45
N VAL A 637 -0.32 0.51 17.31
CA VAL A 637 0.22 -0.81 17.66
C VAL A 637 0.14 -1.02 19.18
N GLU A 638 0.52 0.00 19.96
CA GLU A 638 0.42 -0.02 21.42
C GLU A 638 -1.04 -0.11 21.89
N ILE A 639 -1.94 0.69 21.28
CA ILE A 639 -3.38 0.64 21.56
C ILE A 639 -3.95 -0.75 21.29
N ALA A 640 -3.61 -1.35 20.14
CA ALA A 640 -4.05 -2.70 19.79
C ALA A 640 -3.52 -3.75 20.78
N ALA A 641 -2.25 -3.65 21.18
CA ALA A 641 -1.64 -4.53 22.17
C ALA A 641 -2.31 -4.42 23.55
N MET A 642 -2.65 -3.20 23.99
CA MET A 642 -3.37 -2.98 25.25
C MET A 642 -4.77 -3.61 25.21
N PHE A 643 -5.53 -3.43 24.12
CA PHE A 643 -6.84 -4.08 23.98
C PHE A 643 -6.75 -5.61 23.89
N HIS A 644 -5.74 -6.14 23.19
CA HIS A 644 -5.51 -7.58 23.13
C HIS A 644 -5.19 -8.17 24.51
N ALA A 645 -4.31 -7.52 25.27
CA ALA A 645 -3.99 -7.91 26.64
C ALA A 645 -5.22 -7.85 27.57
N ALA A 646 -6.16 -6.94 27.31
CA ALA A 646 -7.42 -6.81 28.04
C ALA A 646 -8.52 -7.80 27.59
N GLY A 647 -8.25 -8.64 26.59
CA GLY A 647 -9.13 -9.74 26.19
C GLY A 647 -9.81 -9.61 24.82
N ALA A 648 -9.38 -8.65 23.99
CA ALA A 648 -9.77 -8.63 22.58
C ALA A 648 -9.05 -9.75 21.81
N ASP A 649 -9.81 -10.54 21.04
CA ASP A 649 -9.31 -11.68 20.29
C ASP A 649 -8.81 -11.29 18.89
N ILE A 650 -9.30 -10.19 18.36
CA ILE A 650 -9.00 -9.67 17.03
C ILE A 650 -9.26 -8.15 17.00
N ILE A 651 -8.50 -7.40 16.21
CA ILE A 651 -8.68 -5.95 16.05
C ILE A 651 -9.24 -5.63 14.66
N ASP A 652 -10.36 -4.92 14.60
CA ASP A 652 -10.87 -4.31 13.34
C ASP A 652 -10.18 -2.96 13.11
N VAL A 653 -9.30 -2.94 12.10
CA VAL A 653 -8.38 -1.81 11.90
C VAL A 653 -8.95 -0.84 10.89
N SER A 654 -9.52 0.26 11.39
CA SER A 654 -9.95 1.40 10.58
C SER A 654 -9.04 2.63 10.75
N ALA A 655 -9.47 3.79 10.27
CA ALA A 655 -8.73 5.04 10.42
C ALA A 655 -9.64 6.27 10.35
N GLY A 656 -9.21 7.33 11.02
CA GLY A 656 -9.79 8.67 10.95
C GLY A 656 -11.16 8.81 11.58
N GLN A 657 -11.90 9.81 11.09
CA GLN A 657 -13.23 10.22 11.58
C GLN A 657 -13.23 10.72 13.04
N THR A 658 -12.06 11.07 13.57
CA THR A 658 -11.84 11.55 14.95
C THR A 658 -11.74 13.06 15.07
N SER A 659 -11.43 13.76 13.97
CA SER A 659 -11.38 15.23 13.89
C SER A 659 -11.77 15.72 12.49
N THR A 660 -12.39 16.91 12.42
CA THR A 660 -12.69 17.62 11.15
C THR A 660 -11.44 18.22 10.50
N ASN A 661 -10.33 18.30 11.24
CA ASN A 661 -9.03 18.76 10.73
C ASN A 661 -8.23 17.65 10.03
N ALA A 662 -8.71 16.41 10.06
CA ALA A 662 -8.05 15.27 9.43
C ALA A 662 -7.71 15.52 7.95
N ARG A 663 -6.56 15.00 7.52
CA ARG A 663 -6.05 15.04 6.14
C ARG A 663 -5.77 13.63 5.62
N PRO A 664 -6.82 12.79 5.41
CA PRO A 664 -6.64 11.41 4.97
C PRO A 664 -6.03 11.33 3.57
N VAL A 665 -5.07 10.42 3.40
CA VAL A 665 -4.50 10.10 2.09
C VAL A 665 -5.23 8.89 1.52
N TYR A 666 -6.16 9.13 0.60
CA TYR A 666 -6.94 8.06 -0.02
C TYR A 666 -6.17 7.36 -1.14
N GLY A 667 -6.45 6.07 -1.28
CA GLY A 667 -5.87 5.20 -2.30
C GLY A 667 -6.54 3.82 -2.31
N ARG A 668 -6.04 2.92 -3.16
CA ARG A 668 -6.41 1.51 -3.15
C ARG A 668 -5.99 0.91 -1.80
N MET A 669 -6.91 0.23 -1.09
CA MET A 669 -6.59 -0.47 0.17
C MET A 669 -5.90 0.42 1.23
N PHE A 670 -6.22 1.72 1.27
CA PHE A 670 -5.41 2.72 1.98
C PHE A 670 -5.28 2.55 3.51
N GLN A 671 -6.16 1.76 4.14
CA GLN A 671 -6.06 1.44 5.58
C GLN A 671 -5.37 0.09 5.84
N THR A 672 -5.16 -0.74 4.82
CA THR A 672 -4.48 -2.04 4.95
C THR A 672 -3.08 -1.94 5.57
N PRO A 673 -2.24 -0.92 5.27
CA PRO A 673 -0.94 -0.79 5.92
C PRO A 673 -1.00 -0.70 7.45
N PHE A 674 -2.09 -0.17 8.02
CA PHE A 674 -2.27 -0.13 9.47
C PHE A 674 -2.59 -1.51 10.04
N SER A 675 -3.41 -2.29 9.33
CA SER A 675 -3.74 -3.67 9.70
C SER A 675 -2.51 -4.57 9.65
N ASP A 676 -1.72 -4.42 8.58
CA ASP A 676 -0.43 -5.08 8.39
C ASP A 676 0.51 -4.79 9.56
N ARG A 677 0.68 -3.50 9.88
CA ARG A 677 1.54 -3.05 10.97
C ARG A 677 1.15 -3.67 12.31
N ILE A 678 -0.11 -3.54 12.71
CA ILE A 678 -0.60 -4.08 13.98
C ILE A 678 -0.43 -5.60 14.01
N ARG A 679 -0.79 -6.29 12.93
CA ARG A 679 -0.72 -7.75 12.86
C ARG A 679 0.68 -8.27 13.07
N ASN A 680 1.64 -7.71 12.34
CA ASN A 680 2.98 -8.25 12.26
C ASN A 680 3.92 -7.67 13.34
N GLU A 681 3.69 -6.45 13.85
CA GLU A 681 4.50 -5.89 14.96
C GLU A 681 4.00 -6.34 16.33
N ALA A 682 2.69 -6.50 16.53
CA ALA A 682 2.14 -6.95 17.81
C ALA A 682 1.81 -8.46 17.85
N GLY A 683 1.82 -9.16 16.71
CA GLY A 683 1.49 -10.58 16.63
C GLY A 683 0.01 -10.88 16.91
N ILE A 684 -0.89 -9.92 16.60
CA ILE A 684 -2.32 -9.98 16.93
C ILE A 684 -3.12 -10.26 15.66
N ALA A 685 -4.20 -11.04 15.76
CA ALA A 685 -5.10 -11.21 14.62
C ALA A 685 -5.77 -9.87 14.25
N THR A 686 -5.90 -9.59 12.95
CA THR A 686 -6.53 -8.34 12.48
C THR A 686 -7.56 -8.55 11.38
N MET A 687 -8.52 -7.63 11.31
CA MET A 687 -9.35 -7.38 10.14
C MET A 687 -8.85 -6.15 9.39
N ALA A 688 -8.79 -6.24 8.05
CA ALA A 688 -8.51 -5.09 7.19
C ALA A 688 -9.79 -4.56 6.55
N VAL A 689 -9.95 -3.24 6.53
CA VAL A 689 -11.03 -2.52 5.84
C VAL A 689 -10.44 -1.36 5.01
N GLY A 690 -11.27 -0.58 4.33
CA GLY A 690 -10.87 0.66 3.68
C GLY A 690 -10.56 0.51 2.18
N ASN A 691 -11.56 0.83 1.35
CA ASN A 691 -11.48 0.79 -0.12
C ASN A 691 -11.07 -0.58 -0.70
N ILE A 692 -11.67 -1.65 -0.15
CA ILE A 692 -11.56 -3.03 -0.60
C ILE A 692 -12.87 -3.39 -1.31
N PHE A 693 -12.80 -3.81 -2.57
CA PHE A 693 -13.99 -4.02 -3.41
C PHE A 693 -13.88 -5.15 -4.44
N GLU A 694 -12.71 -5.76 -4.60
CA GLU A 694 -12.45 -6.86 -5.55
C GLU A 694 -11.91 -8.09 -4.81
N ALA A 695 -12.16 -9.28 -5.37
CA ALA A 695 -11.63 -10.54 -4.85
C ALA A 695 -10.09 -10.56 -4.85
N ASP A 696 -9.47 -9.98 -5.87
CA ASP A 696 -8.01 -9.80 -5.97
C ASP A 696 -7.44 -9.01 -4.79
N HIS A 697 -8.16 -8.01 -4.26
CA HIS A 697 -7.75 -7.28 -3.05
C HIS A 697 -7.75 -8.20 -1.83
N VAL A 698 -8.85 -8.95 -1.64
CA VAL A 698 -9.01 -9.88 -0.52
C VAL A 698 -7.89 -10.93 -0.52
N ASN A 699 -7.68 -11.59 -1.66
CA ASN A 699 -6.63 -12.60 -1.81
C ASN A 699 -5.22 -12.01 -1.59
N SER A 700 -4.97 -10.80 -2.11
CA SER A 700 -3.68 -10.12 -1.92
C SER A 700 -3.39 -9.78 -0.46
N ILE A 701 -4.38 -9.27 0.27
CA ILE A 701 -4.24 -8.90 1.68
C ILE A 701 -3.91 -10.13 2.53
N LEU A 702 -4.63 -11.23 2.31
CA LEU A 702 -4.46 -12.47 3.06
C LEU A 702 -3.10 -13.14 2.76
N MET A 703 -2.77 -13.30 1.48
CA MET A 703 -1.52 -13.94 1.06
C MET A 703 -0.28 -13.13 1.42
N ALA A 704 -0.36 -11.80 1.45
CA ALA A 704 0.74 -10.96 1.90
C ALA A 704 0.87 -10.89 3.45
N GLY A 705 -0.01 -11.57 4.20
CA GLY A 705 0.04 -11.59 5.66
C GLY A 705 -0.34 -10.26 6.31
N ARG A 706 -1.21 -9.47 5.66
CA ARG A 706 -1.60 -8.12 6.11
C ARG A 706 -2.85 -8.08 6.97
N ALA A 707 -3.65 -9.15 6.95
CA ALA A 707 -4.81 -9.35 7.82
C ALA A 707 -5.19 -10.84 7.83
N ASP A 708 -6.02 -11.23 8.80
CA ASP A 708 -6.57 -12.58 8.91
C ASP A 708 -8.00 -12.66 8.36
N LEU A 709 -8.72 -11.53 8.38
CA LEU A 709 -10.07 -11.36 7.86
C LEU A 709 -10.17 -10.05 7.07
N VAL A 710 -11.09 -9.99 6.10
CA VAL A 710 -11.20 -8.83 5.21
C VAL A 710 -12.63 -8.31 5.15
N CYS A 711 -12.80 -7.06 5.57
CA CYS A 711 -14.06 -6.35 5.67
C CYS A 711 -14.41 -5.62 4.37
N LEU A 712 -15.58 -5.94 3.80
CA LEU A 712 -16.15 -5.22 2.65
C LEU A 712 -17.49 -4.58 3.03
N ALA A 713 -17.58 -3.27 2.80
CA ALA A 713 -18.77 -2.47 3.10
C ALA A 713 -19.63 -2.24 1.85
N ARG A 714 -19.36 -1.14 1.12
CA ARG A 714 -20.10 -0.70 -0.08
C ARG A 714 -20.37 -1.78 -1.14
N PRO A 715 -19.44 -2.72 -1.44
CA PRO A 715 -19.75 -3.84 -2.34
C PRO A 715 -20.97 -4.66 -1.91
N HIS A 716 -21.14 -4.91 -0.60
CA HIS A 716 -22.30 -5.61 -0.04
C HIS A 716 -23.57 -4.75 0.06
N LEU A 717 -23.46 -3.42 -0.02
CA LEU A 717 -24.63 -2.55 -0.20
C LEU A 717 -25.17 -2.68 -1.63
N ALA A 718 -24.27 -2.64 -2.61
CA ALA A 718 -24.62 -2.74 -4.03
C ALA A 718 -25.04 -4.16 -4.45
N ASN A 719 -24.45 -5.18 -3.83
CA ASN A 719 -24.70 -6.59 -4.13
C ASN A 719 -24.62 -7.43 -2.84
N PRO A 720 -25.75 -7.84 -2.23
CA PRO A 720 -25.72 -8.65 -1.02
C PRO A 720 -25.07 -10.03 -1.24
N TYR A 721 -25.01 -10.52 -2.48
CA TYR A 721 -24.43 -11.82 -2.85
C TYR A 721 -23.04 -11.69 -3.49
N TRP A 722 -22.33 -10.60 -3.17
CA TRP A 722 -21.00 -10.31 -3.72
C TRP A 722 -20.03 -11.49 -3.58
N THR A 723 -20.03 -12.18 -2.43
CA THR A 723 -19.13 -13.32 -2.20
C THR A 723 -19.44 -14.50 -3.12
N LEU A 724 -20.72 -14.81 -3.35
CA LEU A 724 -21.11 -15.86 -4.31
C LEU A 724 -20.71 -15.50 -5.75
N HIS A 725 -20.86 -14.23 -6.14
CA HIS A 725 -20.46 -13.78 -7.47
C HIS A 725 -18.93 -13.75 -7.64
N ALA A 726 -18.18 -13.38 -6.59
CA ALA A 726 -16.73 -13.46 -6.58
C ALA A 726 -16.25 -14.92 -6.72
N ALA A 727 -16.91 -15.88 -6.06
CA ALA A 727 -16.62 -17.30 -6.23
C ALA A 727 -16.79 -17.74 -7.69
N LEU A 728 -17.88 -17.35 -8.35
CA LEU A 728 -18.10 -17.64 -9.77
C LEU A 728 -17.02 -17.03 -10.68
N GLN A 729 -16.62 -15.78 -10.41
CA GLN A 729 -15.57 -15.10 -11.19
C GLN A 729 -14.21 -15.77 -11.06
N LEU A 730 -13.92 -16.32 -9.88
CA LEU A 730 -12.68 -17.07 -9.60
C LEU A 730 -12.77 -18.55 -10.01
N GLY A 731 -13.91 -19.02 -10.55
CA GLY A 731 -14.12 -20.41 -10.90
C GLY A 731 -14.23 -21.36 -9.70
N ASP A 732 -14.50 -20.85 -8.50
CA ASP A 732 -14.64 -21.65 -7.29
C ASP A 732 -15.98 -22.42 -7.29
N SER A 733 -15.89 -23.75 -7.39
CA SER A 733 -17.04 -24.66 -7.35
C SER A 733 -17.37 -25.15 -5.94
N GLY A 734 -16.50 -24.90 -4.96
CA GLY A 734 -16.66 -25.34 -3.57
C GLY A 734 -17.45 -24.39 -2.67
N THR A 735 -17.86 -23.21 -3.17
CA THR A 735 -18.71 -22.29 -2.39
C THR A 735 -20.13 -22.80 -2.34
N ASP A 736 -20.64 -23.00 -1.11
CA ASP A 736 -22.03 -23.39 -0.86
C ASP A 736 -23.00 -22.27 -1.23
N TRP A 737 -24.02 -22.64 -2.00
CA TRP A 737 -25.18 -21.79 -2.29
C TRP A 737 -26.38 -22.28 -1.48
N PRO A 738 -27.30 -21.38 -1.04
CA PRO A 738 -28.59 -21.81 -0.51
C PRO A 738 -29.28 -22.77 -1.48
N LEU A 739 -29.84 -23.87 -0.99
CA LEU A 739 -30.42 -24.94 -1.83
C LEU A 739 -31.45 -24.42 -2.85
N PRO A 740 -32.33 -23.45 -2.53
CA PRO A 740 -33.26 -22.89 -3.51
C PRO A 740 -32.58 -22.09 -4.65
N TYR A 741 -31.31 -21.70 -4.50
CA TYR A 741 -30.58 -20.88 -5.47
C TYR A 741 -29.71 -21.68 -6.44
N LEU A 742 -29.68 -23.01 -6.32
CA LEU A 742 -28.85 -23.88 -7.16
C LEU A 742 -29.14 -23.70 -8.67
N ALA A 743 -30.41 -23.57 -9.07
CA ALA A 743 -30.73 -23.32 -10.49
C ALA A 743 -30.12 -22.00 -11.01
N GLY A 744 -30.07 -20.96 -10.17
CA GLY A 744 -29.43 -19.68 -10.48
C GLY A 744 -27.91 -19.80 -10.54
N ARG A 745 -27.31 -20.52 -9.59
CA ARG A 745 -25.88 -20.88 -9.62
C ARG A 745 -25.52 -21.57 -10.93
N ASP A 746 -26.26 -22.62 -11.29
CA ASP A 746 -25.95 -23.45 -12.45
C ASP A 746 -26.09 -22.63 -13.76
N GLN A 747 -27.08 -21.74 -13.84
CA GLN A 747 -27.19 -20.80 -14.95
C GLN A 747 -25.99 -19.84 -15.00
N ALA A 748 -25.61 -19.25 -13.87
CA ALA A 748 -24.48 -18.33 -13.81
C ALA A 748 -23.15 -19.02 -14.17
N GLN A 749 -22.93 -20.25 -13.72
CA GLN A 749 -21.77 -21.07 -14.09
C GLN A 749 -21.74 -21.36 -15.60
N ARG A 750 -22.88 -21.71 -16.22
CA ARG A 750 -22.96 -21.90 -17.68
C ARG A 750 -22.68 -20.62 -18.46
N LEU A 751 -23.08 -19.46 -17.95
CA LEU A 751 -22.80 -18.16 -18.57
C LEU A 751 -21.35 -17.71 -18.37
N ALA A 752 -20.71 -18.13 -17.27
CA ALA A 752 -19.33 -17.84 -16.95
C ALA A 752 -18.34 -18.78 -17.66
N GLN A 753 -18.74 -20.02 -17.96
CA GLN A 753 -18.04 -20.87 -18.93
C GLN A 753 -18.06 -20.14 -20.29
N PRO A 754 -16.91 -19.73 -20.85
CA PRO A 754 -16.91 -19.13 -22.17
C PRO A 754 -17.49 -20.19 -23.15
N ARG A 755 -18.18 -19.88 -24.25
CA ARG A 755 -17.60 -19.33 -25.50
C ARG A 755 -16.13 -19.72 -25.79
N ALA A 756 -15.55 -20.67 -25.05
CA ALA A 756 -14.18 -21.18 -25.16
C ALA A 756 -14.05 -22.13 -26.36
N GLU A 757 -15.18 -22.60 -26.86
CA GLU A 757 -15.29 -23.32 -28.13
C GLU A 757 -15.46 -22.38 -29.34
N VAL A 758 -15.83 -21.10 -29.16
CA VAL A 758 -16.07 -20.14 -30.28
C VAL A 758 -14.85 -19.28 -30.60
N LEU A 759 -13.82 -19.27 -29.75
CA LEU A 759 -12.50 -18.67 -30.05
C LEU A 759 -11.42 -19.72 -30.39
N ARG A 760 -11.77 -21.01 -30.37
CA ARG A 760 -10.96 -22.13 -30.87
C ARG A 760 -11.50 -22.76 -32.16
N ALA A 761 -12.65 -22.27 -32.65
CA ALA A 761 -13.18 -22.50 -33.99
C ALA A 761 -13.03 -21.21 -34.79
#